data_AF-A0A1Y2BNC2-F1
#
_entry.id   AF-A0A1Y2BNC2-F1
#
_cell.length_a   1.000
_cell.length_b   1.000
_cell.length_c   1.000
_cell.angle_alpha   90.00
_cell.angle_beta   90.00
_cell.angle_gamma   90.00
#
_symmetry.space_group_name_H-M   'P 1'
#
loop_
_entity.id
_entity.type
_entity.pdbx_description
1 polymer ?
#
loop_
_entity_poly.entity_id
_entity_poly.type
_entity_poly.pdbx_seq_one_letter_code
_entity_poly.pdbx_strand_id
1 'polypeptide(L)'
;MPQKYELVGNPTITKTIISIITLKCSNEYIKEDNIKQSSISSDMKDYYIKEEKENNYLFIKGKSRKDKYGLELNINILDGIYNIGFNNSTETKIEDIKLYTPPCPNLQPFHYPDSIINPKCEGSSVQITNYRNDNGKGLPYVLHLDSITNQMKKWNSWEKLNITNQIYFKKTVKELVDNEYHPFDYGYIGNDTTSDIDDETFYNSVVTSRMDEVSDPRRRRVFTFILFNGEFDLLDLYLAEFYEIIDYFVIYESNSTFTGKPKPLYFTRTLFETDRYDKFKDKLIPLPMETIVDEDNGRGKGFPKEHLARRNVIEKGLQSVQARHGDIFMHGDLDEFPRPHILSLLKKCGGWEHLQAGVGGGPKSFKNGNIDSYFVNNKTNAKTNKDGEYLIDYNRDRSVGFLSWFYEYSLNIIENKDIGTVAHPNIAIFDARRSLGQLVDRYNGNMKMKREVDDDNYDPLLDPTFNPYKGYTYTDNTNDRRIGKGYLGEKLRFATSKVNRLGIEEKPVFWNGGWHLSSFLPTIDQFLNKVASYSHNKDYKYKSQEDLKEDIISRIKEHYYIFGSKKKYFDNKIVMPESYTKGYQYNFDYIYWQENIKANGTNQEFKDYLDRLTHEIPNQIWKNPICYSFMIDRDYGLEKKLWWQVIPKEEWKTVRFEQLDEKILNEITPQFISESFRNEMFKAMEDEH
;
A
#
# COMPACT_ATOMS: atom_id res chain seq x y z
N MET A 1 8.64 46.19 21.85
CA MET A 1 8.98 46.80 20.56
C MET A 1 9.58 45.72 19.66
N PRO A 2 8.87 45.23 18.62
CA PRO A 2 9.45 44.31 17.66
C PRO A 2 9.85 45.05 16.37
N GLN A 3 11.09 44.83 15.91
CA GLN A 3 11.60 45.29 14.62
C GLN A 3 11.11 44.36 13.50
N LYS A 4 10.59 44.97 12.43
CA LYS A 4 10.24 44.34 11.15
C LYS A 4 11.50 44.09 10.33
N TYR A 5 11.55 42.95 9.62
CA TYR A 5 12.44 42.75 8.48
C TYR A 5 11.61 42.80 7.19
N GLU A 6 12.03 43.64 6.24
CA GLU A 6 11.45 43.81 4.91
C GLU A 6 11.97 42.75 3.93
N LEU A 7 11.07 42.19 3.13
CA LEU A 7 11.38 41.37 1.95
C LEU A 7 11.52 42.29 0.73
N VAL A 8 12.68 42.24 0.06
CA VAL A 8 12.93 42.93 -1.21
C VAL A 8 12.84 41.90 -2.34
N GLY A 9 11.89 42.09 -3.27
CA GLY A 9 11.74 41.27 -4.48
C GLY A 9 10.69 41.79 -5.46
N ASN A 10 11.17 42.38 -6.55
CA ASN A 10 10.56 42.79 -7.85
C ASN A 10 9.01 42.89 -8.02
N PRO A 11 8.42 44.06 -8.42
CA PRO A 11 6.97 44.30 -8.39
C PRO A 11 6.15 43.96 -9.65
N THR A 12 6.70 43.32 -10.68
CA THR A 12 6.04 43.28 -12.00
C THR A 12 5.30 41.98 -12.33
N ILE A 13 5.44 40.92 -11.51
CA ILE A 13 4.71 39.64 -11.70
C ILE A 13 3.53 39.51 -10.72
N THR A 14 3.43 40.42 -9.74
CA THR A 14 2.45 40.33 -8.64
C THR A 14 1.07 40.90 -8.97
N LYS A 15 0.89 41.60 -10.09
CA LYS A 15 -0.39 42.28 -10.40
C LYS A 15 -1.44 41.41 -11.10
N THR A 16 -1.06 40.31 -11.75
CA THR A 16 -2.02 39.40 -12.42
C THR A 16 -2.48 38.26 -11.51
N ILE A 17 -1.72 37.95 -10.46
CA ILE A 17 -2.03 36.87 -9.51
C ILE A 17 -2.86 37.38 -8.31
N ILE A 18 -2.78 38.68 -7.98
CA ILE A 18 -3.51 39.27 -6.85
C ILE A 18 -4.99 39.59 -7.16
N SER A 19 -5.42 39.68 -8.43
CA SER A 19 -6.85 39.91 -8.73
C SER A 19 -7.74 38.66 -8.61
N ILE A 20 -7.16 37.45 -8.46
CA ILE A 20 -7.92 36.20 -8.30
C ILE A 20 -8.09 35.83 -6.81
N ILE A 21 -7.30 36.42 -5.90
CA ILE A 21 -7.25 36.02 -4.48
C ILE A 21 -8.20 36.83 -3.56
N THR A 22 -8.84 37.88 -4.06
CA THR A 22 -9.83 38.70 -3.30
C THR A 22 -11.28 38.52 -3.74
N LEU A 23 -11.70 37.28 -4.05
CA LEU A 23 -13.11 36.89 -4.16
C LEU A 23 -13.42 35.68 -3.27
N LYS A 24 -13.10 35.80 -1.98
CA LYS A 24 -13.71 35.00 -0.89
C LYS A 24 -13.87 35.91 0.33
N CYS A 25 -14.97 36.65 0.37
CA CYS A 25 -15.72 37.08 1.56
C CYS A 25 -16.74 38.15 1.17
N SER A 26 -17.86 37.72 0.61
CA SER A 26 -19.13 38.46 0.68
C SER A 26 -20.27 37.48 0.38
N ASN A 27 -21.15 37.30 1.38
CA ASN A 27 -22.43 36.64 1.23
C ASN A 27 -23.27 37.41 0.21
N GLU A 28 -23.35 36.95 -1.04
CA GLU A 28 -24.40 37.35 -1.95
C GLU A 28 -24.91 36.13 -2.73
N TYR A 29 -26.22 35.95 -2.70
CA TYR A 29 -26.98 34.98 -3.48
C TYR A 29 -26.64 35.13 -4.97
N ILE A 30 -26.00 34.12 -5.55
CA ILE A 30 -25.78 34.05 -7.01
C ILE A 30 -27.03 33.44 -7.65
N LYS A 31 -27.65 34.23 -8.52
CA LYS A 31 -28.73 33.83 -9.43
C LYS A 31 -28.24 32.76 -10.41
N GLU A 32 -29.04 31.72 -10.57
CA GLU A 32 -28.97 30.77 -11.68
C GLU A 32 -29.03 31.54 -13.02
N ASP A 33 -28.07 31.32 -13.92
CA ASP A 33 -28.36 31.26 -15.36
C ASP A 33 -27.17 30.73 -16.18
N ASN A 34 -27.54 29.91 -17.18
CA ASN A 34 -26.74 29.29 -18.26
C ASN A 34 -25.96 28.00 -17.93
N ILE A 35 -26.72 26.96 -17.59
CA ILE A 35 -26.31 25.56 -17.53
C ILE A 35 -26.46 24.93 -18.93
N LYS A 36 -25.38 24.41 -19.51
CA LYS A 36 -25.47 23.44 -20.61
C LYS A 36 -25.28 22.03 -20.03
N GLN A 37 -26.38 21.30 -19.89
CA GLN A 37 -26.38 19.87 -19.56
C GLN A 37 -26.02 19.06 -20.81
N SER A 38 -24.89 18.34 -20.79
CA SER A 38 -24.58 17.29 -21.76
C SER A 38 -25.01 15.92 -21.22
N SER A 39 -25.49 15.07 -22.11
CA SER A 39 -26.18 13.81 -21.85
C SER A 39 -25.21 12.66 -21.57
N ILE A 40 -25.18 12.19 -20.31
CA ILE A 40 -24.58 10.91 -19.88
C ILE A 40 -25.66 10.12 -19.11
N SER A 41 -25.66 8.79 -19.27
CA SER A 41 -26.69 7.84 -18.81
C SER A 41 -27.11 7.99 -17.34
N SER A 42 -28.37 7.68 -17.03
CA SER A 42 -29.07 7.97 -15.77
C SER A 42 -28.44 7.35 -14.52
N ASP A 43 -27.70 6.25 -14.62
CA ASP A 43 -27.31 5.46 -13.44
C ASP A 43 -25.99 5.93 -12.78
N MET A 44 -25.21 6.80 -13.45
CA MET A 44 -23.95 7.36 -12.94
C MET A 44 -24.06 8.76 -12.33
N LYS A 45 -25.25 9.38 -12.37
CA LYS A 45 -25.47 10.74 -11.83
C LYS A 45 -25.47 10.79 -10.30
N ASP A 46 -25.49 9.65 -9.62
CA ASP A 46 -25.80 9.58 -8.19
C ASP A 46 -24.62 9.57 -7.23
N TYR A 47 -23.37 9.59 -7.72
CA TYR A 47 -22.19 9.44 -6.85
C TYR A 47 -21.21 10.61 -6.79
N TYR A 48 -21.34 11.62 -7.66
CA TYR A 48 -20.44 12.79 -7.64
C TYR A 48 -21.04 14.00 -8.38
N ILE A 49 -20.37 15.13 -8.25
CA ILE A 49 -20.63 16.39 -8.97
C ILE A 49 -19.39 16.68 -9.81
N LYS A 50 -19.61 17.04 -11.09
CA LYS A 50 -18.58 17.49 -12.04
C LYS A 50 -18.98 18.85 -12.56
N GLU A 51 -18.12 19.85 -12.33
CA GLU A 51 -18.33 21.21 -12.81
C GLU A 51 -17.14 21.66 -13.65
N GLU A 52 -17.42 22.08 -14.89
CA GLU A 52 -16.43 22.72 -15.74
C GLU A 52 -16.19 24.17 -15.30
N LYS A 53 -14.93 24.57 -15.30
CA LYS A 53 -14.49 25.91 -14.96
C LYS A 53 -13.62 26.47 -16.08
N GLU A 54 -13.35 27.77 -16.02
CA GLU A 54 -12.49 28.45 -16.99
C GLU A 54 -11.11 27.76 -17.11
N ASN A 55 -10.49 27.87 -18.29
CA ASN A 55 -9.15 27.35 -18.58
C ASN A 55 -8.99 25.81 -18.47
N ASN A 56 -10.02 25.04 -18.85
CA ASN A 56 -10.00 23.56 -18.88
C ASN A 56 -9.82 22.88 -17.50
N TYR A 57 -10.14 23.58 -16.42
CA TYR A 57 -10.19 23.01 -15.08
C TYR A 57 -11.54 22.36 -14.79
N LEU A 58 -11.50 21.25 -14.07
CA LEU A 58 -12.63 20.48 -13.59
C LEU A 58 -12.63 20.49 -12.08
N PHE A 59 -13.76 20.89 -11.50
CA PHE A 59 -14.05 20.64 -10.10
C PHE A 59 -14.83 19.33 -10.00
N ILE A 60 -14.31 18.37 -9.23
CA ILE A 60 -14.99 17.12 -8.92
C ILE A 60 -15.26 17.02 -7.44
N LYS A 61 -16.44 16.57 -7.05
CA LYS A 61 -16.84 16.40 -5.65
C LYS A 61 -17.63 15.11 -5.48
N GLY A 62 -17.17 14.20 -4.62
CA GLY A 62 -17.90 12.96 -4.34
C GLY A 62 -19.16 13.23 -3.53
N LYS A 63 -20.17 12.38 -3.71
CA LYS A 63 -21.29 12.24 -2.76
C LYS A 63 -20.92 11.22 -1.68
N SER A 64 -21.62 11.27 -0.54
CA SER A 64 -21.43 10.30 0.54
C SER A 64 -21.61 8.88 0.02
N ARG A 65 -20.64 8.02 0.30
CA ARG A 65 -20.64 6.60 -0.05
C ARG A 65 -20.15 5.81 1.16
N LYS A 66 -21.09 5.44 2.03
CA LYS A 66 -20.79 4.59 3.17
C LYS A 66 -20.80 3.12 2.77
N ASP A 67 -19.88 2.35 3.33
CA ASP A 67 -19.95 0.90 3.24
C ASP A 67 -21.00 0.32 4.19
N LYS A 68 -21.12 -1.01 4.23
CA LYS A 68 -22.05 -1.72 5.12
C LYS A 68 -21.74 -1.55 6.62
N TYR A 69 -20.52 -1.16 6.98
CA TYR A 69 -20.12 -0.92 8.36
C TYR A 69 -20.34 0.55 8.80
N GLY A 70 -20.68 1.43 7.86
CA GLY A 70 -20.90 2.86 8.09
C GLY A 70 -19.67 3.74 7.87
N LEU A 71 -18.56 3.18 7.38
CA LEU A 71 -17.34 3.93 7.04
C LEU A 71 -17.57 4.75 5.77
N GLU A 72 -17.26 6.04 5.80
CA GLU A 72 -17.38 6.93 4.65
C GLU A 72 -16.22 6.74 3.66
N LEU A 73 -16.47 6.04 2.55
CA LEU A 73 -15.44 5.72 1.56
C LEU A 73 -15.02 6.92 0.71
N ASN A 74 -15.86 7.95 0.58
CA ASN A 74 -15.55 9.16 -0.17
C ASN A 74 -15.03 10.30 0.71
N ILE A 75 -14.63 10.02 1.95
CA ILE A 75 -14.29 11.03 2.97
C ILE A 75 -13.32 12.12 2.49
N ASN A 76 -12.35 11.77 1.64
CA ASN A 76 -11.33 12.72 1.16
C ASN A 76 -11.74 13.53 -0.09
N ILE A 77 -12.95 13.31 -0.62
CA ILE A 77 -13.42 13.97 -1.84
C ILE A 77 -14.82 14.58 -1.67
N LEU A 78 -15.37 14.56 -0.45
CA LEU A 78 -16.63 15.22 -0.12
C LEU A 78 -16.57 16.75 -0.21
N ASP A 79 -15.40 17.35 -0.01
CA ASP A 79 -15.22 18.81 -0.15
C ASP A 79 -14.91 19.23 -1.60
N GLY A 80 -14.61 18.25 -2.44
CA GLY A 80 -14.22 18.41 -3.84
C GLY A 80 -12.78 18.85 -4.06
N ILE A 81 -12.31 18.71 -5.30
CA ILE A 81 -10.95 19.02 -5.71
C ILE A 81 -10.90 19.52 -7.15
N TYR A 82 -9.97 20.42 -7.43
CA TYR A 82 -9.68 20.87 -8.79
C TYR A 82 -8.64 19.98 -9.47
N ASN A 83 -8.88 19.68 -10.75
CA ASN A 83 -7.94 18.98 -11.62
C ASN A 83 -8.11 19.44 -13.07
N ILE A 84 -7.22 19.04 -13.97
CA ILE A 84 -7.34 19.36 -15.40
C ILE A 84 -8.13 18.29 -16.16
N GLY A 85 -8.76 18.68 -17.26
CA GLY A 85 -9.38 17.75 -18.21
C GLY A 85 -8.39 16.77 -18.85
N PHE A 86 -8.91 15.68 -19.43
CA PHE A 86 -8.10 14.70 -20.17
C PHE A 86 -7.73 15.28 -21.55
N ASN A 87 -6.46 15.13 -21.98
CA ASN A 87 -5.96 15.69 -23.24
C ASN A 87 -6.28 17.20 -23.42
N ASN A 88 -6.20 17.98 -22.34
CA ASN A 88 -6.55 19.41 -22.32
C ASN A 88 -8.02 19.71 -22.67
N SER A 89 -8.93 18.75 -22.49
CA SER A 89 -10.37 18.92 -22.69
C SER A 89 -11.16 18.29 -21.54
N THR A 90 -12.19 18.99 -21.10
CA THR A 90 -13.08 18.58 -20.00
C THR A 90 -14.12 17.53 -20.44
N GLU A 91 -14.36 17.44 -21.75
CA GLU A 91 -15.32 16.56 -22.41
C GLU A 91 -14.72 15.20 -22.82
N THR A 92 -13.39 15.11 -22.91
CA THR A 92 -12.70 13.85 -23.23
C THR A 92 -13.02 12.81 -22.15
N LYS A 93 -13.39 11.59 -22.57
CA LYS A 93 -13.60 10.45 -21.67
C LYS A 93 -12.28 9.76 -21.33
N ILE A 94 -12.22 9.14 -20.15
CA ILE A 94 -11.02 8.37 -19.76
C ILE A 94 -10.71 7.25 -20.75
N GLU A 95 -11.73 6.57 -21.28
CA GLU A 95 -11.57 5.44 -22.20
C GLU A 95 -10.96 5.84 -23.56
N ASP A 96 -10.84 7.15 -23.84
CA ASP A 96 -10.32 7.68 -25.10
C ASP A 96 -8.88 8.21 -24.98
N ILE A 97 -8.27 8.16 -23.79
CA ILE A 97 -6.87 8.58 -23.61
C ILE A 97 -5.91 7.43 -23.93
N LYS A 98 -4.71 7.77 -24.43
CA LYS A 98 -3.66 6.79 -24.77
C LYS A 98 -3.18 5.93 -23.59
N LEU A 99 -3.34 6.42 -22.37
CA LEU A 99 -2.90 5.72 -21.15
C LEU A 99 -3.93 4.70 -20.65
N TYR A 100 -5.16 4.73 -21.16
CA TYR A 100 -6.20 3.82 -20.71
C TYR A 100 -6.03 2.44 -21.35
N THR A 101 -6.03 1.42 -20.52
CA THR A 101 -6.12 0.01 -20.91
C THR A 101 -7.46 -0.55 -20.44
N PRO A 102 -8.18 -1.34 -21.24
CA PRO A 102 -9.44 -1.93 -20.78
C PRO A 102 -9.19 -2.95 -19.66
N PRO A 103 -10.10 -3.06 -18.68
CA PRO A 103 -10.02 -4.11 -17.67
C PRO A 103 -10.11 -5.49 -18.33
N CYS A 104 -9.47 -6.49 -17.74
CA CYS A 104 -9.60 -7.86 -18.21
C CYS A 104 -11.07 -8.33 -18.04
N PRO A 105 -11.72 -8.90 -19.09
CA PRO A 105 -13.14 -9.25 -19.05
C PRO A 105 -13.54 -10.15 -17.87
N ASN A 106 -12.69 -11.12 -17.56
CA ASN A 106 -12.90 -12.11 -16.50
C ASN A 106 -12.24 -11.73 -15.16
N LEU A 107 -11.82 -10.46 -14.99
CA LEU A 107 -11.23 -10.02 -13.73
C LEU A 107 -12.27 -10.06 -12.62
N GLN A 108 -12.01 -10.88 -11.61
CA GLN A 108 -12.80 -11.02 -10.39
C GLN A 108 -11.85 -11.02 -9.19
N PRO A 109 -12.32 -10.67 -7.97
CA PRO A 109 -11.60 -11.02 -6.75
C PRO A 109 -11.05 -12.44 -6.79
N PHE A 110 -9.77 -12.62 -6.48
CA PHE A 110 -9.20 -13.96 -6.40
C PHE A 110 -9.74 -14.66 -5.15
N HIS A 111 -10.42 -15.78 -5.34
CA HIS A 111 -10.90 -16.61 -4.24
C HIS A 111 -9.78 -17.56 -3.78
N TYR A 112 -9.23 -17.28 -2.61
CA TYR A 112 -8.19 -18.12 -2.02
C TYR A 112 -8.79 -19.34 -1.34
N PRO A 113 -8.07 -20.48 -1.28
CA PRO A 113 -8.53 -21.62 -0.52
C PRO A 113 -8.62 -21.27 0.98
N ASP A 114 -9.53 -21.96 1.70
CA ASP A 114 -9.74 -21.76 3.14
C ASP A 114 -8.46 -21.88 3.96
N SER A 115 -7.52 -22.73 3.54
CA SER A 115 -6.21 -22.89 4.19
C SER A 115 -5.37 -21.60 4.21
N ILE A 116 -5.64 -20.67 3.29
CA ILE A 116 -4.98 -19.37 3.21
C ILE A 116 -5.78 -18.29 3.93
N ILE A 117 -7.09 -18.18 3.72
CA ILE A 117 -7.92 -17.12 4.34
C ILE A 117 -8.20 -17.38 5.83
N ASN A 118 -8.26 -18.65 6.22
CA ASN A 118 -8.52 -19.10 7.59
C ASN A 118 -7.45 -20.12 8.04
N PRO A 119 -6.17 -19.70 8.15
CA PRO A 119 -5.06 -20.59 8.45
C PRO A 119 -5.12 -21.13 9.89
N LYS A 120 -4.61 -22.34 10.10
CA LYS A 120 -4.42 -22.94 11.44
C LYS A 120 -3.14 -22.41 12.07
N CYS A 121 -3.25 -21.43 12.96
CA CYS A 121 -2.10 -20.67 13.45
C CYS A 121 -1.09 -21.52 14.24
N GLU A 122 -1.55 -22.40 15.14
CA GLU A 122 -0.71 -23.18 16.07
C GLU A 122 0.29 -24.11 15.37
N GLY A 123 0.05 -24.49 14.11
CA GLY A 123 0.96 -25.31 13.32
C GLY A 123 1.67 -24.54 12.21
N SER A 124 1.30 -23.27 12.00
CA SER A 124 1.80 -22.48 10.88
C SER A 124 3.11 -21.76 11.22
N SER A 125 3.81 -21.33 10.18
CA SER A 125 5.04 -20.57 10.28
C SER A 125 5.15 -19.49 9.23
N VAL A 126 5.98 -18.49 9.50
CA VAL A 126 6.47 -17.55 8.49
C VAL A 126 7.99 -17.62 8.43
N GLN A 127 8.53 -17.55 7.22
CA GLN A 127 9.95 -17.63 6.99
C GLN A 127 10.58 -16.23 7.09
N ILE A 128 11.67 -16.13 7.84
CA ILE A 128 12.40 -14.87 8.07
C ILE A 128 13.81 -15.01 7.52
N THR A 129 14.30 -13.99 6.81
CA THR A 129 15.61 -14.06 6.16
C THR A 129 16.74 -14.36 7.16
N ASN A 130 17.56 -15.36 6.83
CA ASN A 130 18.71 -15.76 7.62
C ASN A 130 20.02 -15.20 7.04
N TYR A 131 20.41 -14.00 7.46
CA TYR A 131 21.64 -13.36 7.00
C TYR A 131 22.93 -14.14 7.34
N ARG A 132 22.86 -15.08 8.28
CA ARG A 132 24.02 -15.91 8.67
C ARG A 132 24.18 -17.15 7.78
N ASN A 133 23.20 -17.42 6.92
CA ASN A 133 23.26 -18.50 5.93
C ASN A 133 23.42 -17.90 4.53
N ASP A 134 24.64 -18.01 3.99
CA ASP A 134 25.03 -17.46 2.69
C ASP A 134 24.58 -15.99 2.47
N ASN A 135 24.81 -15.13 3.48
CA ASN A 135 24.41 -13.72 3.46
C ASN A 135 22.92 -13.48 3.13
N GLY A 136 22.04 -14.41 3.50
CA GLY A 136 20.59 -14.33 3.26
C GLY A 136 20.11 -15.07 2.00
N LYS A 137 21.02 -15.64 1.20
CA LYS A 137 20.67 -16.46 0.02
C LYS A 137 20.30 -17.90 0.38
N GLY A 138 20.76 -18.37 1.55
CA GLY A 138 20.50 -19.72 2.00
C GLY A 138 19.09 -19.91 2.58
N LEU A 139 18.90 -21.06 3.25
CA LEU A 139 17.64 -21.38 3.90
C LEU A 139 17.28 -20.36 5.01
N PRO A 140 16.00 -19.96 5.11
CA PRO A 140 15.54 -18.97 6.07
C PRO A 140 15.50 -19.52 7.50
N TYR A 141 15.26 -18.62 8.46
CA TYR A 141 14.73 -19.00 9.77
C TYR A 141 13.24 -19.31 9.66
N VAL A 142 12.71 -20.08 10.62
CA VAL A 142 11.30 -20.42 10.72
C VAL A 142 10.75 -19.82 12.00
N LEU A 143 9.83 -18.86 11.88
CA LEU A 143 9.11 -18.31 13.02
C LEU A 143 7.80 -19.09 13.19
N HIS A 144 7.62 -19.68 14.37
CA HIS A 144 6.37 -20.34 14.77
C HIS A 144 5.29 -19.31 15.05
N LEU A 145 4.07 -19.55 14.54
CA LEU A 145 2.91 -18.71 14.81
C LEU A 145 1.97 -19.36 15.82
N ASP A 146 1.05 -18.56 16.37
CA ASP A 146 0.02 -19.04 17.28
C ASP A 146 -1.26 -18.22 17.09
N SER A 147 -2.39 -18.70 17.59
CA SER A 147 -3.62 -17.89 17.58
C SER A 147 -3.47 -16.68 18.51
N ILE A 148 -4.08 -15.57 18.15
CA ILE A 148 -4.08 -14.34 18.96
C ILE A 148 -4.64 -14.62 20.37
N THR A 149 -5.66 -15.48 20.46
CA THR A 149 -6.21 -15.98 21.74
C THR A 149 -5.15 -16.61 22.63
N ASN A 150 -4.32 -17.50 22.09
CA ASN A 150 -3.25 -18.14 22.84
C ASN A 150 -2.13 -17.15 23.18
N GLN A 151 -1.80 -16.24 22.27
CA GLN A 151 -0.84 -15.16 22.53
C GLN A 151 -1.27 -14.30 23.73
N MET A 152 -2.56 -13.95 23.83
CA MET A 152 -3.10 -13.22 24.99
C MET A 152 -3.03 -14.05 26.29
N LYS A 153 -3.28 -15.37 26.23
CA LYS A 153 -3.12 -16.26 27.41
C LYS A 153 -1.66 -16.35 27.86
N LYS A 154 -0.73 -16.46 26.91
CA LYS A 154 0.72 -16.45 27.17
C LYS A 154 1.15 -15.12 27.79
N TRP A 155 0.63 -13.99 27.29
CA TRP A 155 0.84 -12.67 27.86
C TRP A 155 0.39 -12.62 29.33
N ASN A 156 -0.85 -13.01 29.63
CA ASN A 156 -1.38 -13.02 31.00
C ASN A 156 -0.57 -13.92 31.96
N SER A 157 -0.01 -15.01 31.45
CA SER A 157 0.85 -15.90 32.23
C SER A 157 2.22 -15.29 32.48
N TRP A 158 2.79 -14.66 31.45
CA TRP A 158 4.07 -13.97 31.51
C TRP A 158 4.02 -12.73 32.41
N GLU A 159 2.94 -11.96 32.37
CA GLU A 159 2.76 -10.76 33.19
C GLU A 159 2.85 -11.06 34.70
N LYS A 160 2.32 -12.20 35.14
CA LYS A 160 2.39 -12.66 36.54
C LYS A 160 3.82 -12.91 37.04
N LEU A 161 4.77 -13.10 36.13
CA LEU A 161 6.20 -13.27 36.46
C LEU A 161 6.87 -11.95 36.87
N ASN A 162 6.21 -10.81 36.63
CA ASN A 162 6.66 -9.47 37.04
C ASN A 162 8.07 -9.10 36.52
N ILE A 163 8.39 -9.53 35.30
CA ILE A 163 9.68 -9.27 34.63
C ILE A 163 9.67 -7.88 34.01
N THR A 164 10.65 -7.03 34.37
CA THR A 164 10.65 -5.60 33.98
C THR A 164 11.75 -5.20 32.97
N ASN A 165 12.67 -6.11 32.60
CA ASN A 165 13.92 -5.75 31.92
C ASN A 165 14.09 -6.35 30.50
N GLN A 166 13.00 -6.58 29.76
CA GLN A 166 13.14 -7.09 28.39
C GLN A 166 13.56 -5.99 27.40
N ILE A 167 14.58 -6.28 26.58
CA ILE A 167 15.14 -5.35 25.62
C ILE A 167 15.09 -5.95 24.21
N TYR A 168 14.01 -5.67 23.47
CA TYR A 168 13.82 -6.21 22.12
C TYR A 168 14.68 -5.57 21.04
N PHE A 169 14.94 -4.26 21.13
CA PHE A 169 15.67 -3.53 20.09
C PHE A 169 17.14 -3.96 19.92
N LYS A 170 17.68 -4.73 20.88
CA LYS A 170 19.05 -5.29 20.81
C LYS A 170 19.09 -6.75 20.38
N LYS A 171 17.94 -7.43 20.30
CA LYS A 171 17.90 -8.84 19.91
C LYS A 171 18.23 -8.97 18.43
N THR A 172 19.08 -9.94 18.12
CA THR A 172 19.38 -10.39 16.76
C THR A 172 18.16 -11.10 16.15
N VAL A 173 18.11 -11.22 14.83
CA VAL A 173 17.01 -11.94 14.14
C VAL A 173 16.90 -13.37 14.66
N LYS A 174 18.03 -14.05 14.89
CA LYS A 174 18.07 -15.41 15.44
C LYS A 174 17.39 -15.53 16.81
N GLU A 175 17.59 -14.54 17.69
CA GLU A 175 16.98 -14.52 19.04
C GLU A 175 15.50 -14.12 19.03
N LEU A 176 14.98 -13.63 17.90
CA LEU A 176 13.57 -13.24 17.76
C LEU A 176 12.73 -14.34 17.10
N VAL A 177 13.38 -15.29 16.45
CA VAL A 177 12.75 -16.41 15.75
C VAL A 177 13.05 -17.75 16.42
N ASP A 178 13.56 -17.70 17.66
CA ASP A 178 13.64 -18.89 18.50
C ASP A 178 12.21 -19.36 18.89
N ASN A 179 12.13 -20.53 19.50
CA ASN A 179 10.86 -21.11 19.92
C ASN A 179 10.43 -20.64 21.32
N GLU A 180 11.08 -19.62 21.87
CA GLU A 180 10.73 -19.04 23.16
C GLU A 180 9.58 -18.04 23.00
N TYR A 181 8.79 -17.88 24.06
CA TYR A 181 7.73 -16.87 24.05
C TYR A 181 8.32 -15.45 24.14
N HIS A 182 8.10 -14.65 23.09
CA HIS A 182 8.38 -13.22 23.07
C HIS A 182 7.13 -12.45 23.51
N PRO A 183 7.06 -11.95 24.77
CA PRO A 183 5.87 -11.26 25.27
C PRO A 183 5.48 -10.04 24.45
N PHE A 184 4.22 -10.04 24.01
CA PHE A 184 3.56 -8.95 23.32
C PHE A 184 2.16 -8.75 23.93
N ASP A 185 1.83 -7.51 24.27
CA ASP A 185 0.55 -7.11 24.85
C ASP A 185 -0.30 -6.45 23.77
N TYR A 186 -1.51 -6.97 23.55
CA TYR A 186 -2.47 -6.40 22.60
C TYR A 186 -3.26 -5.23 23.19
N GLY A 187 -3.18 -5.00 24.50
CA GLY A 187 -3.92 -3.92 25.17
C GLY A 187 -5.42 -4.17 25.33
N TYR A 188 -5.90 -5.38 25.05
CA TYR A 188 -7.32 -5.72 25.03
C TYR A 188 -7.76 -6.42 26.32
N ILE A 189 -8.84 -5.93 26.95
CA ILE A 189 -9.36 -6.40 28.25
C ILE A 189 -10.82 -6.94 28.12
N GLY A 190 -11.35 -7.05 26.89
CA GLY A 190 -12.73 -7.50 26.65
C GLY A 190 -12.91 -9.02 26.49
N ASN A 191 -14.16 -9.42 26.25
CA ASN A 191 -14.56 -10.81 25.99
C ASN A 191 -14.21 -11.26 24.55
N ASP A 192 -14.43 -12.53 24.23
CA ASP A 192 -14.34 -12.99 22.84
C ASP A 192 -15.52 -12.50 22.01
N THR A 193 -15.24 -11.70 20.98
CA THR A 193 -16.30 -11.22 20.07
C THR A 193 -16.47 -12.09 18.83
N THR A 194 -15.59 -13.08 18.59
CA THR A 194 -15.58 -13.87 17.36
C THR A 194 -16.74 -14.86 17.24
N SER A 195 -17.31 -15.29 18.37
CA SER A 195 -18.43 -16.23 18.41
C SER A 195 -19.77 -15.58 18.80
N ASP A 196 -19.72 -14.39 19.39
CA ASP A 196 -20.89 -13.76 20.02
C ASP A 196 -21.54 -12.67 19.15
N ILE A 197 -20.82 -12.13 18.17
CA ILE A 197 -21.23 -10.96 17.37
C ILE A 197 -20.83 -11.13 15.90
N ASP A 198 -21.75 -10.89 14.97
CA ASP A 198 -21.49 -10.94 13.53
C ASP A 198 -20.51 -9.84 13.05
N ASP A 199 -19.98 -9.99 11.83
CA ASP A 199 -19.02 -9.03 11.24
C ASP A 199 -19.57 -7.62 11.08
N GLU A 200 -20.83 -7.46 10.70
CA GLU A 200 -21.41 -6.14 10.48
C GLU A 200 -21.55 -5.37 11.78
N THR A 201 -22.15 -6.01 12.80
CA THR A 201 -22.29 -5.41 14.13
C THR A 201 -20.94 -5.08 14.74
N PHE A 202 -19.96 -5.98 14.65
CA PHE A 202 -18.64 -5.74 15.19
C PHE A 202 -17.94 -4.58 14.51
N TYR A 203 -17.81 -4.60 13.18
CA TYR A 203 -17.07 -3.56 12.47
C TYR A 203 -17.78 -2.20 12.55
N ASN A 204 -19.12 -2.17 12.61
CA ASN A 204 -19.87 -0.95 12.91
C ASN A 204 -19.50 -0.36 14.28
N SER A 205 -19.39 -1.22 15.31
CA SER A 205 -18.94 -0.78 16.64
C SER A 205 -17.49 -0.28 16.62
N VAL A 206 -16.61 -0.90 15.83
CA VAL A 206 -15.20 -0.49 15.73
C VAL A 206 -15.08 0.88 15.09
N VAL A 207 -15.78 1.16 13.97
CA VAL A 207 -15.70 2.48 13.32
C VAL A 207 -16.31 3.58 14.20
N THR A 208 -17.34 3.27 14.99
CA THR A 208 -17.96 4.24 15.90
C THR A 208 -17.29 4.37 17.27
N SER A 209 -16.40 3.43 17.65
CA SER A 209 -15.67 3.45 18.93
C SER A 209 -14.71 4.64 19.05
N ARG A 210 -14.30 4.95 20.28
CA ARG A 210 -13.28 5.99 20.49
C ARG A 210 -11.87 5.49 20.15
N MET A 211 -10.97 6.41 19.78
CA MET A 211 -9.57 6.09 19.50
C MET A 211 -8.82 5.48 20.69
N ASP A 212 -9.24 5.81 21.92
CA ASP A 212 -8.68 5.31 23.17
C ASP A 212 -9.33 4.00 23.67
N GLU A 213 -10.17 3.38 22.85
CA GLU A 213 -10.76 2.06 23.08
C GLU A 213 -10.07 1.02 22.18
N VAL A 214 -9.75 -0.15 22.76
CA VAL A 214 -9.06 -1.22 22.04
C VAL A 214 -10.08 -2.24 21.54
N SER A 215 -10.14 -2.41 20.23
CA SER A 215 -10.97 -3.43 19.59
C SER A 215 -10.39 -4.83 19.79
N ASP A 216 -11.22 -5.86 19.63
CA ASP A 216 -10.80 -7.25 19.74
C ASP A 216 -9.72 -7.59 18.69
N PRO A 217 -8.47 -7.91 19.08
CA PRO A 217 -7.38 -8.13 18.15
C PRO A 217 -7.56 -9.40 17.31
N ARG A 218 -8.43 -10.34 17.71
CA ARG A 218 -8.77 -11.55 16.92
C ARG A 218 -9.44 -11.21 15.59
N ARG A 219 -9.96 -9.98 15.46
CA ARG A 219 -10.66 -9.47 14.27
C ARG A 219 -9.96 -8.25 13.66
N ARG A 220 -8.64 -8.11 13.89
CA ARG A 220 -7.83 -6.99 13.38
C ARG A 220 -7.98 -6.82 11.86
N ARG A 221 -7.99 -5.56 11.44
CA ARG A 221 -8.16 -5.18 10.03
C ARG A 221 -6.81 -4.94 9.37
N VAL A 222 -6.78 -5.04 8.04
CA VAL A 222 -5.62 -4.79 7.19
C VAL A 222 -5.94 -3.72 6.16
N PHE A 223 -5.11 -2.69 6.10
CA PHE A 223 -5.27 -1.59 5.15
C PHE A 223 -4.05 -1.49 4.25
N THR A 224 -4.27 -1.08 3.01
CA THR A 224 -3.17 -0.78 2.09
C THR A 224 -3.23 0.64 1.58
N PHE A 225 -2.07 1.30 1.58
CA PHE A 225 -1.88 2.69 1.21
C PHE A 225 -0.91 2.75 0.03
N ILE A 226 -1.44 3.02 -1.17
CA ILE A 226 -0.67 2.97 -2.42
C ILE A 226 -0.72 4.31 -3.16
N LEU A 227 0.34 4.60 -3.91
CA LEU A 227 0.42 5.75 -4.82
C LEU A 227 0.04 5.30 -6.24
N PHE A 228 -0.88 6.00 -6.89
CA PHE A 228 -1.32 5.69 -8.26
C PHE A 228 -0.94 6.77 -9.26
N ASN A 229 -0.44 6.38 -10.44
CA ASN A 229 -0.08 7.29 -11.52
C ASN A 229 -0.42 6.76 -12.93
N GLY A 230 -1.59 6.12 -13.08
CA GLY A 230 -2.11 5.69 -14.39
C GLY A 230 -1.73 4.26 -14.79
N GLU A 231 -1.14 3.47 -13.89
CA GLU A 231 -0.84 2.05 -14.09
C GLU A 231 -2.10 1.19 -13.86
N PHE A 232 -3.11 1.38 -14.71
CA PHE A 232 -4.42 0.76 -14.60
C PHE A 232 -4.39 -0.77 -14.50
N ASP A 233 -3.57 -1.45 -15.31
CA ASP A 233 -3.44 -2.91 -15.30
C ASP A 233 -2.87 -3.44 -13.97
N LEU A 234 -1.89 -2.73 -13.39
CA LEU A 234 -1.33 -3.08 -12.10
C LEU A 234 -2.33 -2.82 -10.97
N LEU A 235 -3.13 -1.74 -11.05
CA LEU A 235 -4.16 -1.48 -10.05
C LEU A 235 -5.25 -2.54 -10.08
N ASP A 236 -5.73 -2.90 -11.27
CA ASP A 236 -6.69 -3.99 -11.47
C ASP A 236 -6.19 -5.31 -10.83
N LEU A 237 -4.94 -5.69 -11.13
CA LEU A 237 -4.28 -6.86 -10.53
C LEU A 237 -4.21 -6.74 -9.02
N TYR A 238 -3.76 -5.61 -8.50
CA TYR A 238 -3.57 -5.39 -7.07
C TYR A 238 -4.89 -5.50 -6.30
N LEU A 239 -5.96 -4.87 -6.80
CA LEU A 239 -7.28 -4.94 -6.19
C LEU A 239 -7.80 -6.37 -6.20
N ALA A 240 -7.72 -7.05 -7.34
CA ALA A 240 -8.23 -8.40 -7.51
C ALA A 240 -7.43 -9.45 -6.73
N GLU A 241 -6.11 -9.30 -6.63
CA GLU A 241 -5.21 -10.20 -5.89
C GLU A 241 -5.47 -10.13 -4.38
N PHE A 242 -5.75 -8.94 -3.85
CA PHE A 242 -5.81 -8.71 -2.39
C PHE A 242 -7.22 -8.51 -1.83
N TYR A 243 -8.26 -8.53 -2.67
CA TYR A 243 -9.64 -8.20 -2.27
C TYR A 243 -10.13 -8.99 -1.05
N GLU A 244 -9.85 -10.29 -0.96
CA GLU A 244 -10.32 -11.12 0.17
C GLU A 244 -9.55 -10.88 1.47
N ILE A 245 -8.32 -10.36 1.39
CA ILE A 245 -7.42 -10.21 2.54
C ILE A 245 -7.45 -8.79 3.10
N ILE A 246 -7.47 -7.79 2.22
CA ILE A 246 -7.47 -6.37 2.58
C ILE A 246 -8.90 -5.90 2.90
N ASP A 247 -9.03 -5.14 3.98
CA ASP A 247 -10.31 -4.56 4.38
C ASP A 247 -10.58 -3.24 3.65
N TYR A 248 -9.56 -2.38 3.45
CA TYR A 248 -9.69 -1.17 2.62
C TYR A 248 -8.43 -0.83 1.83
N PHE A 249 -8.64 -0.30 0.62
CA PHE A 249 -7.60 0.23 -0.27
C PHE A 249 -7.68 1.75 -0.29
N VAL A 250 -6.68 2.42 0.29
CA VAL A 250 -6.54 3.88 0.17
C VAL A 250 -5.61 4.18 -0.99
N ILE A 251 -6.17 4.83 -2.02
CA ILE A 251 -5.46 5.10 -3.26
C ILE A 251 -5.17 6.59 -3.31
N TYR A 252 -3.90 6.94 -3.05
CA TYR A 252 -3.42 8.29 -3.19
C TYR A 252 -3.27 8.64 -4.66
N GLU A 253 -3.79 9.80 -5.04
CA GLU A 253 -3.59 10.38 -6.34
C GLU A 253 -3.38 11.89 -6.23
N SER A 254 -2.39 12.43 -6.94
CA SER A 254 -2.17 13.89 -6.99
C SER A 254 -2.77 14.51 -8.26
N ASN A 255 -3.25 15.74 -8.16
CA ASN A 255 -3.63 16.56 -9.33
C ASN A 255 -2.43 17.19 -10.05
N SER A 256 -1.19 16.83 -9.66
CA SER A 256 0.02 17.18 -10.39
C SER A 256 1.05 16.04 -10.37
N THR A 257 1.93 16.02 -11.37
CA THR A 257 3.10 15.15 -11.37
C THR A 257 4.11 15.60 -10.31
N PHE A 258 5.05 14.75 -9.91
CA PHE A 258 6.17 15.19 -9.06
C PHE A 258 7.04 16.25 -9.77
N THR A 259 7.04 16.31 -11.10
CA THR A 259 7.66 17.43 -11.84
C THR A 259 6.89 18.75 -11.76
N GLY A 260 5.67 18.76 -11.18
CA GLY A 260 4.84 19.95 -10.98
C GLY A 260 3.94 20.32 -12.14
N LYS A 261 3.78 19.41 -13.12
CA LYS A 261 2.83 19.62 -14.21
C LYS A 261 1.43 19.23 -13.71
N PRO A 262 0.39 20.04 -13.93
CA PRO A 262 -0.97 19.62 -13.65
C PRO A 262 -1.28 18.29 -14.36
N LYS A 263 -1.97 17.38 -13.66
CA LYS A 263 -2.42 16.10 -14.21
C LYS A 263 -3.89 15.84 -13.86
N PRO A 264 -4.63 15.14 -14.72
CA PRO A 264 -5.95 14.64 -14.37
C PRO A 264 -5.89 13.63 -13.22
N LEU A 265 -6.98 13.52 -12.48
CA LEU A 265 -7.16 12.45 -11.47
C LEU A 265 -7.67 11.18 -12.18
N TYR A 266 -6.75 10.39 -12.74
CA TYR A 266 -7.02 9.16 -13.48
C TYR A 266 -7.84 8.17 -12.65
N PHE A 267 -7.43 7.83 -11.43
CA PHE A 267 -8.14 6.87 -10.59
C PHE A 267 -9.49 7.42 -10.16
N THR A 268 -9.50 8.62 -9.56
CA THR A 268 -10.72 9.19 -8.97
C THR A 268 -11.80 9.40 -10.03
N ARG A 269 -11.41 9.88 -11.23
CA ARG A 269 -12.37 10.02 -12.34
C ARG A 269 -12.82 8.68 -12.90
N THR A 270 -11.92 7.68 -13.03
CA THR A 270 -12.32 6.33 -13.48
C THR A 270 -13.33 5.70 -12.54
N LEU A 271 -13.14 5.87 -11.21
CA LEU A 271 -14.06 5.38 -10.18
C LEU A 271 -15.47 5.99 -10.28
N PHE A 272 -15.59 7.22 -10.78
CA PHE A 272 -16.86 7.94 -10.87
C PHE A 272 -17.51 7.92 -12.27
N GLU A 273 -16.69 7.85 -13.32
CA GLU A 273 -17.13 8.00 -14.72
C GLU A 273 -17.26 6.65 -15.43
N THR A 274 -16.84 5.54 -14.83
CA THR A 274 -16.83 4.20 -15.45
C THR A 274 -17.23 3.10 -14.48
N ASP A 275 -17.55 1.92 -15.02
CA ASP A 275 -17.89 0.69 -14.31
C ASP A 275 -16.66 -0.18 -13.96
N ARG A 276 -15.44 0.26 -14.32
CA ARG A 276 -14.19 -0.52 -14.17
C ARG A 276 -14.00 -1.10 -12.76
N TYR A 277 -14.36 -0.35 -11.73
CA TYR A 277 -14.13 -0.72 -10.33
C TYR A 277 -15.38 -1.12 -9.56
N ASP A 278 -16.51 -1.38 -10.23
CA ASP A 278 -17.78 -1.68 -9.56
C ASP A 278 -17.73 -2.90 -8.64
N LYS A 279 -16.89 -3.89 -8.96
CA LYS A 279 -16.68 -5.11 -8.16
C LYS A 279 -15.87 -4.89 -6.88
N PHE A 280 -15.13 -3.78 -6.80
CA PHE A 280 -14.20 -3.49 -5.70
C PHE A 280 -14.63 -2.28 -4.86
N LYS A 281 -15.62 -1.50 -5.36
CA LYS A 281 -15.94 -0.15 -4.85
C LYS A 281 -16.35 -0.09 -3.39
N ASP A 282 -16.76 -1.22 -2.80
CA ASP A 282 -17.12 -1.35 -1.39
C ASP A 282 -15.91 -1.24 -0.44
N LYS A 283 -14.68 -1.34 -0.97
CA LYS A 283 -13.42 -1.22 -0.21
C LYS A 283 -12.49 -0.09 -0.68
N LEU A 284 -12.85 0.62 -1.75
CA LEU A 284 -11.99 1.66 -2.35
C LEU A 284 -12.20 3.02 -1.69
N ILE A 285 -11.11 3.64 -1.26
CA ILE A 285 -11.09 4.99 -0.71
C ILE A 285 -10.19 5.87 -1.58
N PRO A 286 -10.74 6.76 -2.43
CA PRO A 286 -9.95 7.75 -3.13
C PRO A 286 -9.35 8.76 -2.13
N LEU A 287 -8.05 9.03 -2.27
CA LEU A 287 -7.34 10.09 -1.56
C LEU A 287 -6.71 11.04 -2.60
N PRO A 288 -7.52 11.85 -3.30
CA PRO A 288 -7.01 12.85 -4.21
C PRO A 288 -6.42 14.00 -3.40
N MET A 289 -5.25 14.48 -3.79
CA MET A 289 -4.51 15.50 -3.04
C MET A 289 -3.99 16.60 -3.96
N GLU A 290 -3.98 17.82 -3.45
CA GLU A 290 -3.33 18.95 -4.09
C GLU A 290 -1.83 18.98 -3.76
N THR A 291 -0.98 19.20 -4.76
CA THR A 291 0.44 19.41 -4.53
C THR A 291 0.71 20.88 -4.25
N ILE A 292 0.97 21.20 -2.98
CA ILE A 292 1.15 22.59 -2.52
C ILE A 292 2.62 23.04 -2.41
N VAL A 293 3.58 22.16 -2.74
CA VAL A 293 5.02 22.43 -2.51
C VAL A 293 5.80 22.66 -3.79
N ASP A 294 6.51 23.78 -3.83
CA ASP A 294 7.41 24.20 -4.91
C ASP A 294 8.81 24.53 -4.39
N GLU A 295 9.42 23.57 -3.68
CA GLU A 295 10.77 23.69 -3.13
C GLU A 295 11.77 22.86 -3.94
N ASP A 296 13.06 23.23 -3.90
CA ASP A 296 14.16 22.38 -4.38
C ASP A 296 15.08 22.06 -3.20
N ASN A 297 15.20 20.78 -2.86
CA ASN A 297 16.01 20.32 -1.72
C ASN A 297 17.46 19.98 -2.13
N GLY A 298 17.90 20.45 -3.30
CA GLY A 298 19.22 20.18 -3.87
C GLY A 298 19.26 18.91 -4.73
N ARG A 299 18.20 18.10 -4.73
CA ARG A 299 18.00 16.95 -5.64
C ARG A 299 16.92 17.22 -6.70
N GLY A 300 16.45 18.45 -6.82
CA GLY A 300 15.36 18.85 -7.69
C GLY A 300 14.02 19.01 -6.97
N LYS A 301 13.07 19.62 -7.67
CA LYS A 301 11.73 19.93 -7.15
C LYS A 301 10.76 18.73 -7.02
N GLY A 302 11.18 17.54 -7.48
CA GLY A 302 10.36 16.34 -7.46
C GLY A 302 10.31 15.66 -6.10
N PHE A 303 11.47 15.46 -5.47
CA PHE A 303 11.58 14.78 -4.18
C PHE A 303 10.74 15.45 -3.07
N PRO A 304 10.72 16.79 -2.92
CA PRO A 304 9.83 17.47 -1.97
C PRO A 304 8.36 17.05 -2.04
N LYS A 305 7.84 16.85 -3.26
CA LYS A 305 6.44 16.48 -3.49
C LYS A 305 6.20 15.02 -3.18
N GLU A 306 7.12 14.14 -3.55
CA GLU A 306 7.05 12.73 -3.20
C GLU A 306 7.12 12.50 -1.68
N HIS A 307 8.02 13.20 -0.98
CA HIS A 307 8.12 13.10 0.47
C HIS A 307 6.80 13.48 1.15
N LEU A 308 6.15 14.54 0.69
CA LEU A 308 4.84 14.95 1.23
C LEU A 308 3.71 14.01 0.83
N ALA A 309 3.72 13.46 -0.37
CA ALA A 309 2.77 12.42 -0.77
C ALA A 309 2.87 11.22 0.20
N ARG A 310 4.09 10.71 0.42
CA ARG A 310 4.35 9.58 1.34
C ARG A 310 4.06 9.92 2.80
N ARG A 311 4.23 11.17 3.22
CA ARG A 311 3.90 11.60 4.57
C ARG A 311 2.37 11.67 4.78
N ASN A 312 1.68 12.32 3.85
CA ASN A 312 0.24 12.55 3.95
C ASN A 312 -0.57 11.27 3.75
N VAL A 313 -0.14 10.36 2.86
CA VAL A 313 -0.87 9.11 2.60
C VAL A 313 -1.00 8.23 3.85
N ILE A 314 0.00 8.22 4.75
CA ILE A 314 -0.08 7.46 5.99
C ILE A 314 -1.10 8.06 6.95
N GLU A 315 -0.99 9.35 7.31
CA GLU A 315 -1.92 9.99 8.25
C GLU A 315 -3.35 10.01 7.70
N LYS A 316 -3.53 10.46 6.45
CA LYS A 316 -4.85 10.52 5.81
C LYS A 316 -5.43 9.14 5.54
N GLY A 317 -4.59 8.16 5.19
CA GLY A 317 -5.04 6.78 5.04
C GLY A 317 -5.58 6.20 6.33
N LEU A 318 -4.81 6.32 7.43
CA LEU A 318 -5.25 5.88 8.77
C LEU A 318 -6.52 6.59 9.24
N GLN A 319 -6.63 7.89 8.96
CA GLN A 319 -7.84 8.67 9.24
C GLN A 319 -9.04 8.15 8.43
N SER A 320 -8.85 7.88 7.14
CA SER A 320 -9.93 7.50 6.22
C SER A 320 -10.54 6.14 6.56
N VAL A 321 -9.71 5.20 7.01
CA VAL A 321 -10.15 3.85 7.44
C VAL A 321 -10.59 3.80 8.90
N GLN A 322 -10.51 4.94 9.59
CA GLN A 322 -10.75 5.05 11.02
C GLN A 322 -9.98 3.96 11.79
N ALA A 323 -8.66 3.90 11.58
CA ALA A 323 -7.82 2.87 12.20
C ALA A 323 -7.96 2.89 13.74
N ARG A 324 -7.87 1.72 14.37
CA ARG A 324 -7.89 1.47 15.82
C ARG A 324 -6.68 0.65 16.22
N HIS A 325 -6.33 0.72 17.50
CA HIS A 325 -5.13 0.06 18.03
C HIS A 325 -5.10 -1.42 17.63
N GLY A 326 -3.97 -1.88 17.09
CA GLY A 326 -3.80 -3.28 16.68
C GLY A 326 -4.21 -3.58 15.24
N ASP A 327 -4.91 -2.68 14.55
CA ASP A 327 -5.04 -2.77 13.09
C ASP A 327 -3.66 -2.75 12.44
N ILE A 328 -3.52 -3.43 11.31
CA ILE A 328 -2.29 -3.45 10.53
C ILE A 328 -2.48 -2.69 9.22
N PHE A 329 -1.43 -2.03 8.77
CA PHE A 329 -1.44 -1.32 7.51
C PHE A 329 -0.13 -1.52 6.77
N MET A 330 -0.18 -1.43 5.45
CA MET A 330 0.97 -1.53 4.58
C MET A 330 1.08 -0.30 3.69
N HIS A 331 2.31 0.13 3.46
CA HIS A 331 2.62 1.16 2.48
C HIS A 331 3.71 0.67 1.53
N GLY A 332 3.41 0.79 0.25
CA GLY A 332 4.28 0.46 -0.88
C GLY A 332 3.94 1.32 -2.09
N ASP A 333 4.82 1.25 -3.08
CA ASP A 333 4.44 1.65 -4.44
C ASP A 333 3.52 0.56 -5.04
N LEU A 334 2.72 0.91 -6.04
CA LEU A 334 1.70 0.00 -6.59
C LEU A 334 2.32 -1.28 -7.20
N ASP A 335 3.57 -1.22 -7.67
CA ASP A 335 4.32 -2.34 -8.23
C ASP A 335 4.95 -3.26 -7.16
N GLU A 336 4.65 -3.07 -5.88
CA GLU A 336 5.18 -3.86 -4.77
C GLU A 336 4.10 -4.74 -4.13
N PHE A 337 4.06 -6.00 -4.53
CA PHE A 337 3.03 -6.96 -4.14
C PHE A 337 3.58 -7.89 -3.04
N PRO A 338 3.00 -7.89 -1.81
CA PRO A 338 3.34 -8.91 -0.83
C PRO A 338 2.76 -10.26 -1.26
N ARG A 339 3.36 -11.37 -0.81
CA ARG A 339 2.75 -12.69 -1.03
C ARG A 339 1.45 -12.81 -0.20
N PRO A 340 0.30 -13.14 -0.83
CA PRO A 340 -1.00 -13.19 -0.16
C PRO A 340 -1.02 -14.15 1.04
N HIS A 341 -0.36 -15.31 0.91
CA HIS A 341 -0.30 -16.30 1.98
C HIS A 341 0.41 -15.79 3.23
N ILE A 342 1.44 -14.93 3.09
CA ILE A 342 2.11 -14.31 4.24
C ILE A 342 1.20 -13.26 4.83
N LEU A 343 0.63 -12.37 4.02
CA LEU A 343 -0.24 -11.30 4.49
C LEU A 343 -1.45 -11.84 5.27
N SER A 344 -2.06 -12.92 4.79
CA SER A 344 -3.18 -13.58 5.47
C SER A 344 -2.77 -14.18 6.82
N LEU A 345 -1.60 -14.84 6.91
CA LEU A 345 -1.05 -15.32 8.18
C LEU A 345 -0.84 -14.17 9.16
N LEU A 346 -0.28 -13.04 8.71
CA LEU A 346 -0.08 -11.85 9.56
C LEU A 346 -1.40 -11.23 10.02
N LYS A 347 -2.45 -11.28 9.20
CA LYS A 347 -3.82 -10.86 9.58
C LYS A 347 -4.42 -11.78 10.63
N LYS A 348 -4.31 -13.09 10.48
CA LYS A 348 -5.08 -14.07 11.26
C LYS A 348 -4.35 -14.62 12.48
N CYS A 349 -3.02 -14.67 12.45
CA CYS A 349 -2.19 -15.33 13.46
C CYS A 349 -1.24 -14.37 14.18
N GLY A 350 -1.07 -14.56 15.49
CA GLY A 350 -0.11 -13.81 16.29
C GLY A 350 1.24 -14.53 16.44
N GLY A 351 2.14 -13.90 17.17
CA GLY A 351 3.51 -14.38 17.39
C GLY A 351 4.54 -13.80 16.42
N TRP A 352 4.17 -12.78 15.64
CA TRP A 352 5.11 -12.03 14.78
C TRP A 352 5.25 -10.57 15.21
N GLU A 353 4.37 -10.07 16.07
CA GLU A 353 4.26 -8.66 16.43
C GLU A 353 5.54 -8.12 17.07
N HIS A 354 6.27 -8.98 17.81
CA HIS A 354 7.55 -8.64 18.45
C HIS A 354 8.70 -8.40 17.43
N LEU A 355 8.52 -8.77 16.16
CA LEU A 355 9.45 -8.39 15.09
C LEU A 355 9.42 -6.87 14.84
N GLN A 356 8.29 -6.21 15.09
CA GLN A 356 8.13 -4.76 14.94
C GLN A 356 8.14 -4.05 16.30
N ALA A 357 7.29 -4.49 17.21
CA ALA A 357 7.05 -3.84 18.49
C ALA A 357 7.87 -4.49 19.62
N GLY A 358 8.10 -3.76 20.71
CA GLY A 358 8.62 -4.36 21.93
C GLY A 358 7.54 -5.09 22.73
N VAL A 359 7.64 -5.04 24.06
CA VAL A 359 6.49 -5.36 24.93
C VAL A 359 5.35 -4.40 24.56
N GLY A 360 4.23 -4.94 24.09
CA GLY A 360 3.11 -4.18 23.50
C GLY A 360 2.32 -3.27 24.46
N GLY A 361 1.02 -3.08 24.18
CA GLY A 361 0.04 -2.45 25.08
C GLY A 361 -0.90 -1.45 24.39
N GLY A 362 -2.07 -1.22 24.97
CA GLY A 362 -3.11 -0.36 24.41
C GLY A 362 -3.09 1.08 24.92
N PRO A 363 -3.80 2.01 24.25
CA PRO A 363 -4.13 3.32 24.82
C PRO A 363 -4.90 3.18 26.13
N LYS A 364 -4.71 4.15 27.02
CA LYS A 364 -5.53 4.35 28.20
C LYS A 364 -6.68 5.29 27.86
N SER A 365 -7.85 5.03 28.43
CA SER A 365 -9.01 5.89 28.19
C SER A 365 -8.89 7.24 28.92
N PHE A 366 -9.13 8.33 28.20
CA PHE A 366 -9.22 9.69 28.76
C PHE A 366 -10.47 9.86 29.66
N LYS A 367 -11.49 8.99 29.54
CA LYS A 367 -12.73 9.05 30.35
C LYS A 367 -12.48 8.89 31.85
N ASN A 368 -11.42 8.19 32.25
CA ASN A 368 -11.18 7.79 33.64
C ASN A 368 -10.24 8.75 34.41
N GLY A 369 -9.91 9.92 33.83
CA GLY A 369 -9.14 10.98 34.48
C GLY A 369 -7.61 10.75 34.52
N ASN A 370 -6.87 11.86 34.43
CA ASN A 370 -5.39 11.98 34.49
C ASN A 370 -4.57 11.10 33.53
N ILE A 371 -4.90 11.11 32.23
CA ILE A 371 -4.03 10.53 31.19
C ILE A 371 -3.21 11.63 30.52
N ASP A 372 -1.89 11.64 30.78
CA ASP A 372 -0.97 12.58 30.15
C ASP A 372 -0.83 12.31 28.65
N SER A 373 -0.96 13.39 27.86
CA SER A 373 -0.63 13.40 26.44
C SER A 373 0.32 14.55 26.11
N TYR A 374 1.38 14.26 25.36
CA TYR A 374 2.30 15.32 24.90
C TYR A 374 1.76 16.18 23.75
N PHE A 375 0.56 15.89 23.26
CA PHE A 375 -0.15 16.79 22.34
C PHE A 375 -0.92 17.89 23.06
N VAL A 376 -1.32 17.63 24.31
CA VAL A 376 -2.23 18.49 25.06
C VAL A 376 -1.51 19.17 26.21
N ASN A 377 -0.79 18.39 27.03
CA ASN A 377 -0.14 18.88 28.24
C ASN A 377 1.24 19.46 27.90
N ASN A 378 1.35 20.79 27.99
CA ASN A 378 2.58 21.55 27.70
C ASN A 378 3.69 21.36 28.76
N LYS A 379 3.38 20.74 29.91
CA LYS A 379 4.32 20.36 30.96
C LYS A 379 4.98 19.00 30.70
N THR A 380 4.55 18.28 29.67
CA THR A 380 5.21 17.02 29.29
C THR A 380 6.59 17.28 28.70
N ASN A 381 7.61 16.61 29.24
CA ASN A 381 9.00 16.71 28.77
C ASN A 381 9.29 15.84 27.52
N ALA A 382 8.32 15.71 26.61
CA ALA A 382 8.47 14.92 25.40
C ALA A 382 9.49 15.56 24.45
N LYS A 383 10.72 15.03 24.45
CA LYS A 383 11.80 15.53 23.61
C LYS A 383 11.57 15.16 22.16
N THR A 384 11.97 16.03 21.25
CA THR A 384 12.07 15.72 19.83
C THR A 384 13.54 15.60 19.42
N ASN A 385 13.82 14.82 18.38
CA ASN A 385 15.12 14.85 17.73
C ASN A 385 15.28 16.09 16.84
N LYS A 386 16.41 16.22 16.14
CA LYS A 386 16.70 17.32 15.21
C LYS A 386 15.73 17.42 14.03
N ASP A 387 15.03 16.33 13.72
CA ASP A 387 14.01 16.27 12.68
C ASP A 387 12.62 16.61 13.25
N GLY A 388 12.48 17.02 14.52
CA GLY A 388 11.17 17.30 15.12
C GLY A 388 10.35 16.05 15.47
N GLU A 389 10.91 14.85 15.32
CA GLU A 389 10.23 13.62 15.69
C GLU A 389 10.31 13.37 17.20
N TYR A 390 9.18 12.99 17.82
CA TYR A 390 9.14 12.63 19.22
C TYR A 390 10.05 11.42 19.52
N LEU A 391 10.91 11.58 20.53
CA LEU A 391 11.80 10.55 21.03
C LEU A 391 11.03 9.66 22.00
N ILE A 392 10.52 8.53 21.52
CA ILE A 392 9.69 7.64 22.33
C ILE A 392 10.11 6.18 22.18
N ASP A 393 10.14 5.48 23.32
CA ASP A 393 10.77 4.17 23.50
C ASP A 393 9.77 3.01 23.35
N TYR A 394 9.08 2.95 22.21
CA TYR A 394 7.96 2.02 21.97
C TYR A 394 8.32 0.76 21.16
N ASN A 395 9.21 0.88 20.17
CA ASN A 395 9.31 -0.11 19.10
C ASN A 395 10.72 -0.69 18.96
N ARG A 396 10.78 -1.94 18.53
CA ARG A 396 12.00 -2.56 18.02
C ARG A 396 12.33 -1.97 16.64
N ASP A 397 11.34 -1.94 15.77
CA ASP A 397 11.41 -1.41 14.41
C ASP A 397 10.14 -0.63 14.05
N ARG A 398 10.23 0.26 13.05
CA ARG A 398 9.06 1.04 12.62
C ARG A 398 8.02 0.16 11.94
N SER A 399 8.49 -0.78 11.13
CA SER A 399 7.73 -1.70 10.28
C SER A 399 8.59 -2.90 9.94
N VAL A 400 7.98 -3.98 9.44
CA VAL A 400 8.69 -5.13 8.85
C VAL A 400 8.51 -5.10 7.34
N GLY A 401 9.57 -5.41 6.59
CA GLY A 401 9.54 -5.44 5.12
C GLY A 401 9.34 -6.84 4.57
N PHE A 402 8.76 -6.93 3.37
CA PHE A 402 8.71 -8.16 2.57
C PHE A 402 9.93 -8.21 1.63
N LEU A 403 10.79 -9.24 1.74
CA LEU A 403 11.93 -9.39 0.83
C LEU A 403 11.43 -9.87 -0.54
N SER A 404 11.26 -8.92 -1.44
CA SER A 404 10.64 -9.08 -2.74
C SER A 404 11.66 -9.31 -3.84
N TRP A 405 11.29 -10.19 -4.78
CA TRP A 405 12.05 -10.43 -6.00
C TRP A 405 11.80 -9.29 -7.00
N PHE A 406 12.88 -8.66 -7.46
CA PHE A 406 12.81 -7.55 -8.39
C PHE A 406 12.78 -8.07 -9.83
N TYR A 407 11.61 -7.95 -10.44
CA TYR A 407 11.40 -8.21 -11.86
C TYR A 407 11.37 -6.90 -12.62
N GLU A 408 11.89 -6.92 -13.84
CA GLU A 408 11.90 -5.76 -14.73
C GLU A 408 11.11 -6.10 -15.98
N TYR A 409 10.12 -5.29 -16.34
CA TYR A 409 9.30 -5.42 -17.55
C TYR A 409 8.37 -6.66 -17.63
N SER A 410 8.90 -7.84 -17.33
CA SER A 410 8.23 -9.13 -17.35
C SER A 410 8.78 -10.04 -16.25
N LEU A 411 8.01 -11.04 -15.85
CA LEU A 411 8.41 -12.04 -14.84
C LEU A 411 9.56 -12.94 -15.32
N ASN A 412 9.94 -12.87 -16.60
CA ASN A 412 11.10 -13.56 -17.12
C ASN A 412 12.40 -12.78 -16.92
N ILE A 413 12.40 -11.49 -16.54
CA ILE A 413 13.64 -10.73 -16.32
C ILE A 413 13.74 -10.41 -14.83
N ILE A 414 14.85 -10.80 -14.21
CA ILE A 414 15.05 -10.65 -12.77
C ILE A 414 16.41 -10.01 -12.46
N GLU A 415 16.45 -9.14 -11.45
CA GLU A 415 17.68 -8.47 -11.06
C GLU A 415 18.75 -9.42 -10.49
N ASN A 416 18.30 -10.45 -9.77
CA ASN A 416 19.16 -11.43 -9.13
C ASN A 416 18.43 -12.79 -9.09
N LYS A 417 19.13 -13.89 -9.41
CA LYS A 417 18.56 -15.24 -9.43
C LYS A 417 18.51 -15.93 -8.06
N ASP A 418 19.29 -15.43 -7.10
CA ASP A 418 19.54 -16.13 -5.85
C ASP A 418 18.76 -15.52 -4.67
N ILE A 419 18.36 -14.24 -4.76
CA ILE A 419 17.79 -13.51 -3.62
C ILE A 419 16.91 -12.34 -4.07
N GLY A 420 15.86 -12.05 -3.30
CA GLY A 420 15.14 -10.79 -3.40
C GLY A 420 16.03 -9.60 -3.08
N THR A 421 15.86 -8.51 -3.82
CA THR A 421 16.76 -7.34 -3.78
C THR A 421 16.08 -6.06 -3.29
N VAL A 422 14.77 -6.12 -3.03
CA VAL A 422 13.98 -5.04 -2.45
C VAL A 422 13.25 -5.58 -1.22
N ALA A 423 13.10 -4.78 -0.17
CA ALA A 423 12.41 -5.19 1.05
C ALA A 423 11.13 -4.37 1.27
N HIS A 424 10.26 -4.38 0.26
CA HIS A 424 9.00 -3.64 0.17
C HIS A 424 7.87 -4.54 -0.38
N PRO A 425 6.58 -4.27 -0.03
CA PRO A 425 6.12 -3.16 0.80
C PRO A 425 6.51 -3.34 2.28
N ASN A 426 6.17 -2.36 3.11
CA ASN A 426 6.38 -2.43 4.55
C ASN A 426 5.03 -2.56 5.25
N ILE A 427 4.94 -3.45 6.24
CA ILE A 427 3.77 -3.63 7.10
C ILE A 427 4.05 -3.12 8.51
N ALA A 428 3.04 -2.49 9.11
CA ALA A 428 3.12 -1.94 10.45
C ALA A 428 1.80 -2.11 11.22
N ILE A 429 1.91 -2.32 12.53
CA ILE A 429 0.80 -2.23 13.49
C ILE A 429 0.53 -0.75 13.81
N PHE A 430 -0.73 -0.33 13.72
CA PHE A 430 -1.17 0.99 14.14
C PHE A 430 -1.23 1.07 15.67
N ASP A 431 -0.47 2.02 16.23
CA ASP A 431 -0.35 2.24 17.65
C ASP A 431 -1.10 3.52 18.05
N ALA A 432 -2.36 3.35 18.48
CA ALA A 432 -3.20 4.45 18.95
C ALA A 432 -2.55 5.27 20.08
N ARG A 433 -1.67 4.70 20.93
CA ARG A 433 -0.98 5.46 21.99
C ARG A 433 -0.14 6.58 21.40
N ARG A 434 0.61 6.28 20.33
CA ARG A 434 1.41 7.26 19.58
C ARG A 434 0.52 8.33 18.95
N SER A 435 -0.61 7.90 18.39
CA SER A 435 -1.63 8.77 17.80
C SER A 435 -2.22 9.74 18.82
N LEU A 436 -2.45 9.28 20.05
CA LEU A 436 -3.02 10.06 21.15
C LEU A 436 -1.96 10.81 22.00
N GLY A 437 -0.68 10.59 21.73
CA GLY A 437 0.42 11.22 22.46
C GLY A 437 0.66 10.64 23.86
N GLN A 438 0.21 9.41 24.11
CA GLN A 438 0.29 8.76 25.42
C GLN A 438 1.62 8.02 25.60
N LEU A 439 2.26 8.20 26.75
CA LEU A 439 3.49 7.48 27.11
C LEU A 439 3.18 6.05 27.60
N VAL A 440 4.00 5.08 27.20
CA VAL A 440 3.88 3.68 27.66
C VAL A 440 4.30 3.52 29.12
N ASP A 441 3.71 2.54 29.80
CA ASP A 441 4.13 2.13 31.14
C ASP A 441 5.38 1.24 31.10
N ARG A 442 5.59 0.51 30.01
CA ARG A 442 6.72 -0.43 29.80
C ARG A 442 7.62 0.11 28.70
N TYR A 443 8.89 0.29 29.02
CA TYR A 443 9.90 0.86 28.13
C TYR A 443 10.83 -0.22 27.61
N ASN A 444 11.27 -0.10 26.35
CA ASN A 444 12.35 -0.90 25.81
C ASN A 444 13.71 -0.38 26.33
N GLY A 445 13.98 -0.52 27.63
CA GLY A 445 15.24 -0.13 28.26
C GLY A 445 15.11 0.98 29.31
N ASN A 446 16.06 1.93 29.32
CA ASN A 446 16.27 2.85 30.45
C ASN A 446 15.69 4.26 30.26
N MET A 447 15.03 4.59 29.13
CA MET A 447 14.45 5.93 28.91
C MET A 447 13.09 6.08 29.60
N LYS A 448 13.12 6.32 30.92
CA LYS A 448 11.92 6.73 31.66
C LYS A 448 11.60 8.20 31.37
N MET A 449 10.54 8.46 30.63
CA MET A 449 10.00 9.82 30.46
C MET A 449 9.19 10.18 31.69
N LYS A 450 9.45 11.36 32.28
CA LYS A 450 8.67 11.84 33.43
C LYS A 450 7.27 12.24 32.95
N ARG A 451 6.27 11.70 33.63
CA ARG A 451 4.88 12.15 33.60
C ARG A 451 4.75 13.30 34.59
N GLU A 452 4.39 14.47 34.11
CA GLU A 452 3.98 15.58 34.97
C GLU A 452 2.46 15.66 34.86
N VAL A 453 1.80 15.15 35.90
CA VAL A 453 0.34 15.10 35.98
C VAL A 453 -0.18 16.52 35.87
N ASP A 454 -1.02 16.76 34.87
CA ASP A 454 -1.89 17.94 34.87
C ASP A 454 -3.09 17.65 35.77
N ASP A 455 -3.45 18.58 36.65
CA ASP A 455 -4.63 18.45 37.53
C ASP A 455 -5.96 18.68 36.76
N ASP A 456 -5.87 19.02 35.47
CA ASP A 456 -7.03 19.27 34.62
C ASP A 456 -7.49 17.98 33.93
N ASN A 457 -8.70 17.51 34.29
CA ASN A 457 -9.40 16.40 33.64
C ASN A 457 -9.90 16.80 32.23
N TYR A 458 -8.98 17.04 31.30
CA TYR A 458 -9.29 17.35 29.91
C TYR A 458 -9.27 16.08 29.04
N ASP A 459 -10.38 15.82 28.34
CA ASP A 459 -10.49 14.76 27.33
C ASP A 459 -10.36 15.38 25.92
N PRO A 460 -9.20 15.24 25.23
CA PRO A 460 -9.02 15.78 23.88
C PRO A 460 -9.98 15.18 22.85
N LEU A 461 -10.50 13.98 23.09
CA LEU A 461 -11.40 13.32 22.13
C LEU A 461 -12.83 13.90 22.15
N LEU A 462 -13.14 14.80 23.09
CA LEU A 462 -14.37 15.60 23.06
C LEU A 462 -14.21 16.90 22.25
N ASP A 463 -12.98 17.29 21.92
CA ASP A 463 -12.71 18.46 21.08
C ASP A 463 -12.85 18.09 19.59
N PRO A 464 -13.82 18.64 18.86
CA PRO A 464 -14.01 18.34 17.43
C PRO A 464 -12.84 18.80 16.56
N THR A 465 -11.96 19.66 17.07
CA THR A 465 -10.77 20.13 16.35
C THR A 465 -9.55 19.23 16.58
N PHE A 466 -9.60 18.32 17.55
CA PHE A 466 -8.52 17.38 17.82
C PHE A 466 -8.53 16.25 16.79
N ASN A 467 -7.49 16.19 15.96
CA ASN A 467 -7.29 15.07 15.04
C ASN A 467 -6.34 14.03 15.68
N PRO A 468 -6.86 12.86 16.12
CA PRO A 468 -6.03 11.84 16.74
C PRO A 468 -5.05 11.19 15.76
N TYR A 469 -5.25 11.28 14.44
CA TYR A 469 -4.34 10.71 13.44
C TYR A 469 -3.15 11.63 13.11
N LYS A 470 -3.22 12.91 13.50
CA LYS A 470 -2.14 13.89 13.30
C LYS A 470 -0.83 13.44 13.96
N GLY A 471 -0.91 12.58 14.98
CA GLY A 471 0.27 11.97 15.59
C GLY A 471 1.12 11.12 14.65
N TYR A 472 0.64 10.76 13.45
CA TYR A 472 1.36 10.03 12.40
C TYR A 472 2.00 10.92 11.31
N THR A 473 1.92 12.26 11.45
CA THR A 473 2.51 13.25 10.55
C THR A 473 3.09 14.44 11.33
N TYR A 474 3.67 15.44 10.65
CA TYR A 474 4.09 16.69 11.28
C TYR A 474 2.93 17.66 11.50
N THR A 475 3.11 18.56 12.48
CA THR A 475 2.24 19.73 12.63
C THR A 475 2.28 20.69 11.44
N ASP A 476 3.38 20.71 10.66
CA ASP A 476 3.54 21.50 9.45
C ASP A 476 3.92 20.59 8.27
N ASN A 477 3.05 20.53 7.26
CA ASN A 477 3.23 19.76 6.02
C ASN A 477 3.20 20.67 4.78
N THR A 478 3.49 21.96 4.94
CA THR A 478 3.47 22.94 3.84
C THR A 478 4.79 22.99 3.06
N ASN A 479 5.78 22.21 3.47
CA ASN A 479 7.14 22.19 2.91
C ASN A 479 7.81 20.82 3.11
N ASP A 480 8.93 20.59 2.43
CA ASP A 480 9.72 19.36 2.56
C ASP A 480 10.62 19.37 3.80
N ARG A 481 10.68 20.50 4.52
CA ARG A 481 11.45 20.58 5.74
C ARG A 481 10.73 19.79 6.82
N ARG A 482 11.53 19.19 7.69
CA ARG A 482 11.07 18.45 8.87
C ARG A 482 10.86 19.41 10.04
N ILE A 483 10.07 20.46 9.79
CA ILE A 483 9.75 21.48 10.78
C ILE A 483 8.42 21.14 11.47
N GLY A 484 8.32 21.48 12.75
CA GLY A 484 7.18 21.07 13.59
C GLY A 484 7.47 19.82 14.42
N LYS A 485 6.41 19.27 15.02
CA LYS A 485 6.49 18.05 15.84
C LYS A 485 5.58 16.97 15.30
N GLY A 486 5.99 15.71 15.35
CA GLY A 486 5.20 14.63 14.77
C GLY A 486 5.84 13.25 14.84
N TYR A 487 5.16 12.29 14.23
CA TYR A 487 5.77 11.03 13.82
C TYR A 487 6.07 11.09 12.33
N LEU A 488 7.25 10.63 11.96
CA LEU A 488 7.68 10.50 10.58
C LEU A 488 7.09 9.23 9.97
N GLY A 489 5.78 9.26 9.67
CA GLY A 489 5.07 8.13 9.06
C GLY A 489 5.73 7.64 7.77
N GLU A 490 6.27 8.55 6.96
CA GLU A 490 7.00 8.21 5.74
C GLU A 490 8.25 7.34 5.99
N LYS A 491 8.83 7.39 7.20
CA LYS A 491 9.99 6.55 7.57
C LYS A 491 9.64 5.09 7.78
N LEU A 492 8.36 4.72 7.82
CA LEU A 492 7.93 3.31 7.85
C LEU A 492 8.48 2.56 6.65
N ARG A 493 8.24 3.07 5.43
CA ARG A 493 8.79 2.51 4.19
C ARG A 493 10.30 2.35 4.24
N PHE A 494 11.01 3.35 4.76
CA PHE A 494 12.47 3.35 4.76
C PHE A 494 13.13 2.45 5.82
N ALA A 495 12.35 1.78 6.68
CA ALA A 495 12.89 0.90 7.72
C ALA A 495 13.72 -0.26 7.15
N THR A 496 13.41 -0.71 5.93
CA THR A 496 14.04 -1.85 5.27
C THR A 496 14.61 -1.56 3.89
N SER A 497 14.58 -0.31 3.40
CA SER A 497 15.03 0.02 2.03
C SER A 497 16.52 -0.23 1.74
N LYS A 498 17.38 -0.28 2.78
CA LYS A 498 18.82 -0.54 2.60
C LYS A 498 19.11 -2.03 2.70
N VAL A 499 18.71 -2.78 1.68
CA VAL A 499 18.77 -4.26 1.66
C VAL A 499 20.17 -4.80 2.01
N ASN A 500 21.23 -4.16 1.52
CA ASN A 500 22.62 -4.54 1.82
C ASN A 500 23.06 -4.31 3.28
N ARG A 501 22.27 -3.59 4.08
CA ARG A 501 22.55 -3.31 5.50
C ARG A 501 21.64 -4.09 6.45
N LEU A 502 20.61 -4.78 5.95
CA LEU A 502 19.63 -5.45 6.82
C LEU A 502 20.27 -6.49 7.74
N GLY A 503 21.25 -7.25 7.25
CA GLY A 503 21.98 -8.22 8.07
C GLY A 503 22.86 -7.57 9.14
N ILE A 504 23.52 -6.46 8.81
CA ILE A 504 24.37 -5.71 9.76
C ILE A 504 23.49 -5.04 10.83
N GLU A 505 22.30 -4.58 10.45
CA GLU A 505 21.34 -3.90 11.33
C GLU A 505 20.36 -4.88 12.00
N GLU A 506 20.53 -6.19 11.81
CA GLU A 506 19.67 -7.26 12.33
C GLU A 506 18.16 -6.99 12.11
N LYS A 507 17.81 -6.53 10.90
CA LYS A 507 16.42 -6.24 10.50
C LYS A 507 15.70 -7.51 10.04
N PRO A 508 14.62 -7.96 10.68
CA PRO A 508 13.81 -9.06 10.18
C PRO A 508 13.08 -8.58 8.95
N VAL A 509 13.08 -9.42 7.92
CA VAL A 509 12.24 -9.26 6.73
C VAL A 509 11.67 -10.63 6.39
N PHE A 510 10.45 -10.65 5.88
CA PHE A 510 9.82 -11.89 5.44
C PHE A 510 10.59 -12.42 4.23
N TRP A 511 11.14 -13.62 4.37
CA TRP A 511 11.92 -14.27 3.30
C TRP A 511 10.98 -14.63 2.15
N ASN A 512 11.44 -14.38 0.92
CA ASN A 512 10.63 -14.58 -0.28
C ASN A 512 9.23 -13.95 -0.13
N GLY A 513 9.23 -12.69 0.32
CA GLY A 513 8.05 -12.03 0.88
C GLY A 513 7.10 -11.41 -0.14
N GLY A 514 7.54 -11.21 -1.38
CA GLY A 514 6.74 -10.53 -2.39
C GLY A 514 7.37 -10.47 -3.78
N TRP A 515 6.70 -9.75 -4.66
CA TRP A 515 7.12 -9.42 -6.01
C TRP A 515 7.24 -7.91 -6.16
N HIS A 516 8.30 -7.46 -6.81
CA HIS A 516 8.45 -6.07 -7.26
C HIS A 516 8.38 -6.07 -8.79
N LEU A 517 7.24 -5.63 -9.33
CA LEU A 517 6.87 -5.69 -10.75
C LEU A 517 7.31 -4.40 -11.48
N SER A 518 8.62 -4.14 -11.50
CA SER A 518 9.14 -2.86 -12.00
C SER A 518 8.92 -2.71 -13.49
N SER A 519 8.34 -1.59 -13.90
CA SER A 519 8.15 -1.26 -15.32
C SER A 519 7.21 -2.19 -16.08
N PHE A 520 6.24 -2.83 -15.40
CA PHE A 520 5.22 -3.70 -16.02
C PHE A 520 4.13 -2.84 -16.69
N LEU A 521 4.49 -2.22 -17.80
CA LEU A 521 3.63 -1.32 -18.57
C LEU A 521 3.36 -1.94 -19.96
N PRO A 522 2.11 -2.08 -20.39
CA PRO A 522 1.80 -2.78 -21.64
C PRO A 522 2.18 -2.02 -22.92
N THR A 523 2.34 -0.68 -22.86
CA THR A 523 2.59 0.14 -24.06
C THR A 523 3.68 1.18 -23.85
N ILE A 524 4.37 1.55 -24.95
CA ILE A 524 5.39 2.61 -24.96
C ILE A 524 4.85 3.95 -24.44
N ASP A 525 3.61 4.32 -24.74
CA ASP A 525 3.02 5.57 -24.27
C ASP A 525 2.96 5.64 -22.73
N GLN A 526 2.71 4.51 -22.07
CA GLN A 526 2.76 4.43 -20.60
C GLN A 526 4.19 4.55 -20.06
N PHE A 527 5.20 4.00 -20.74
CA PHE A 527 6.61 4.24 -20.39
C PHE A 527 6.96 5.73 -20.44
N LEU A 528 6.59 6.40 -21.53
CA LEU A 528 6.84 7.83 -21.71
C LEU A 528 6.16 8.65 -20.61
N ASN A 529 4.92 8.31 -20.24
CA ASN A 529 4.21 8.94 -19.14
C ASN A 529 4.88 8.71 -17.77
N LYS A 530 5.33 7.48 -17.51
CA LYS A 530 6.03 7.12 -16.26
C LYS A 530 7.32 7.93 -16.10
N VAL A 531 8.17 7.98 -17.13
CA VAL A 531 9.41 8.79 -17.13
C VAL A 531 9.12 10.27 -16.88
N ALA A 532 8.12 10.82 -17.56
CA ALA A 532 7.76 12.23 -17.42
C ALA A 532 7.31 12.62 -15.99
N SER A 533 6.84 11.63 -15.22
CA SER A 533 6.23 11.83 -13.91
C SER A 533 7.19 11.66 -12.73
N TYR A 534 8.35 11.04 -12.90
CA TYR A 534 9.29 10.72 -11.82
C TYR A 534 9.89 11.95 -11.11
N SER A 535 10.17 11.80 -9.81
CA SER A 535 10.88 12.79 -8.99
C SER A 535 12.29 13.09 -9.51
N HIS A 536 12.96 12.07 -10.05
CA HIS A 536 14.29 12.13 -10.65
C HIS A 536 14.25 12.25 -12.19
N ASN A 537 13.16 12.79 -12.76
CA ASN A 537 13.05 12.96 -14.22
C ASN A 537 14.28 13.65 -14.84
N LYS A 538 14.89 14.62 -14.13
CA LYS A 538 16.10 15.35 -14.56
C LYS A 538 17.32 14.44 -14.84
N ASP A 539 17.34 13.23 -14.30
CA ASP A 539 18.41 12.25 -14.50
C ASP A 539 18.30 11.55 -15.87
N TYR A 540 17.13 11.60 -16.51
CA TYR A 540 16.89 11.11 -17.86
C TYR A 540 17.20 12.19 -18.90
N LYS A 541 18.39 12.11 -19.51
CA LYS A 541 18.85 13.07 -20.54
C LYS A 541 18.69 12.49 -21.95
N TYR A 542 17.48 12.55 -22.49
CA TYR A 542 17.19 12.17 -23.87
C TYR A 542 17.07 13.42 -24.76
N LYS A 543 17.53 13.36 -26.02
CA LYS A 543 17.48 14.52 -26.94
C LYS A 543 16.09 14.70 -27.56
N SER A 544 15.32 13.61 -27.67
CA SER A 544 13.96 13.57 -28.22
C SER A 544 13.11 12.48 -27.54
N GLN A 545 11.80 12.46 -27.78
CA GLN A 545 10.94 11.34 -27.33
C GLN A 545 11.22 10.06 -28.12
N GLU A 546 11.57 10.20 -29.39
CA GLU A 546 11.96 9.08 -30.26
C GLU A 546 13.23 8.40 -29.74
N ASP A 547 14.24 9.15 -29.33
CA ASP A 547 15.47 8.62 -28.72
C ASP A 547 15.17 7.83 -27.43
N LEU A 548 14.25 8.35 -26.60
CA LEU A 548 13.81 7.68 -25.38
C LEU A 548 13.08 6.37 -25.71
N LYS A 549 12.19 6.40 -26.69
CA LYS A 549 11.47 5.21 -27.17
C LYS A 549 12.44 4.14 -27.68
N GLU A 550 13.42 4.51 -28.51
CA GLU A 550 14.43 3.59 -29.02
C GLU A 550 15.29 3.00 -27.90
N ASP A 551 15.72 3.81 -26.92
CA ASP A 551 16.49 3.33 -25.77
C ASP A 551 15.67 2.37 -24.89
N ILE A 552 14.38 2.66 -24.64
CA ILE A 552 13.48 1.76 -23.89
C ILE A 552 13.37 0.42 -24.61
N ILE A 553 13.05 0.43 -25.91
CA ILE A 553 12.90 -0.80 -26.70
C ILE A 553 14.22 -1.59 -26.71
N SER A 554 15.35 -0.92 -26.89
CA SER A 554 16.67 -1.56 -26.84
C SER A 554 16.95 -2.17 -25.48
N ARG A 555 16.64 -1.48 -24.38
CA ARG A 555 16.86 -2.00 -23.02
C ARG A 555 15.98 -3.21 -22.73
N ILE A 556 14.73 -3.19 -23.15
CA ILE A 556 13.82 -4.33 -22.99
C ILE A 556 14.38 -5.55 -23.74
N LYS A 557 14.76 -5.41 -25.01
CA LYS A 557 15.31 -6.50 -25.83
C LYS A 557 16.61 -7.07 -25.28
N GLU A 558 17.42 -6.23 -24.65
CA GLU A 558 18.74 -6.62 -24.11
C GLU A 558 18.72 -6.94 -22.61
N HIS A 559 17.55 -6.93 -21.98
CA HIS A 559 17.30 -7.17 -20.54
C HIS A 559 18.10 -6.22 -19.63
N TYR A 560 18.16 -4.94 -19.99
CA TYR A 560 18.70 -3.91 -19.12
C TYR A 560 17.61 -3.29 -18.25
N TYR A 561 17.99 -2.83 -17.06
CA TYR A 561 17.18 -1.93 -16.27
C TYR A 561 16.72 -0.74 -17.13
N ILE A 562 15.40 -0.54 -17.22
CA ILE A 562 14.83 0.45 -18.15
C ILE A 562 15.14 1.86 -17.66
N PHE A 563 15.04 2.07 -16.35
CA PHE A 563 14.99 3.39 -15.74
C PHE A 563 16.24 3.79 -14.97
N GLY A 564 17.40 3.85 -15.65
CA GLY A 564 18.60 4.44 -15.03
C GLY A 564 19.90 3.96 -15.65
N SER A 565 20.86 3.61 -14.78
CA SER A 565 22.14 3.06 -15.22
C SER A 565 21.92 1.78 -16.04
N LYS A 566 22.76 1.56 -17.07
CA LYS A 566 22.69 0.36 -17.92
C LYS A 566 23.19 -0.87 -17.15
N LYS A 567 22.37 -1.37 -16.22
CA LYS A 567 22.59 -2.60 -15.46
C LYS A 567 21.87 -3.74 -16.17
N LYS A 568 22.61 -4.79 -16.54
CA LYS A 568 22.04 -5.98 -17.18
C LYS A 568 21.40 -6.89 -16.13
N TYR A 569 20.23 -7.40 -16.43
CA TYR A 569 19.48 -8.34 -15.61
C TYR A 569 19.49 -9.73 -16.24
N PHE A 570 18.97 -10.69 -15.49
CA PHE A 570 19.07 -12.10 -15.81
C PHE A 570 17.76 -12.67 -16.32
N ASP A 571 17.84 -13.72 -17.12
CA ASP A 571 16.66 -14.54 -17.43
C ASP A 571 16.20 -15.32 -16.20
N ASN A 572 14.88 -15.34 -16.04
CA ASN A 572 14.13 -15.99 -14.99
C ASN A 572 13.15 -17.01 -15.59
N LYS A 573 13.00 -18.11 -14.87
CA LYS A 573 11.97 -19.11 -15.12
C LYS A 573 10.73 -18.73 -14.31
N ILE A 574 9.57 -18.71 -14.97
CA ILE A 574 8.28 -18.63 -14.26
C ILE A 574 7.75 -20.04 -14.03
N VAL A 575 7.04 -20.24 -12.92
CA VAL A 575 6.39 -21.52 -12.60
C VAL A 575 4.90 -21.29 -12.42
N MET A 576 4.10 -21.84 -13.33
CA MET A 576 2.64 -21.88 -13.23
C MET A 576 2.20 -22.97 -12.26
N PRO A 577 0.99 -22.88 -11.68
CA PRO A 577 0.45 -24.01 -10.93
C PRO A 577 0.19 -25.19 -11.85
N GLU A 578 0.29 -26.42 -11.31
CA GLU A 578 0.10 -27.65 -12.10
C GLU A 578 -1.31 -27.79 -12.68
N SER A 579 -2.30 -27.19 -12.03
CA SER A 579 -3.70 -27.18 -12.44
C SER A 579 -4.28 -25.78 -12.30
N TYR A 580 -5.05 -25.36 -13.31
CA TYR A 580 -5.73 -24.07 -13.32
C TYR A 580 -6.74 -23.97 -12.17
N THR A 581 -7.45 -25.06 -11.89
CA THR A 581 -8.50 -25.07 -10.87
C THR A 581 -7.95 -25.17 -9.45
N LYS A 582 -6.81 -25.84 -9.26
CA LYS A 582 -6.22 -26.03 -7.92
C LYS A 582 -5.28 -24.92 -7.46
N GLY A 583 -4.65 -24.20 -8.40
CA GLY A 583 -3.66 -23.17 -8.06
C GLY A 583 -2.42 -23.73 -7.34
N TYR A 584 -1.65 -22.83 -6.72
CA TYR A 584 -0.45 -23.21 -5.97
C TYR A 584 -0.80 -23.92 -4.66
N GLN A 585 0.01 -24.92 -4.30
CA GLN A 585 -0.14 -25.67 -3.06
C GLN A 585 0.97 -25.26 -2.08
N TYR A 586 0.55 -24.75 -0.92
CA TYR A 586 1.44 -24.23 0.10
C TYR A 586 1.53 -25.18 1.29
N ASN A 587 2.74 -25.39 1.80
CA ASN A 587 2.98 -26.05 3.07
C ASN A 587 3.80 -25.13 3.98
N PHE A 588 3.13 -24.48 4.93
CA PHE A 588 3.74 -23.62 5.94
C PHE A 588 3.76 -24.26 7.33
N ASP A 589 3.61 -25.59 7.41
CA ASP A 589 3.72 -26.31 8.68
C ASP A 589 5.10 -26.09 9.31
N TYR A 590 5.10 -25.69 10.57
CA TYR A 590 6.30 -25.34 11.31
C TYR A 590 7.26 -26.52 11.43
N ILE A 591 6.76 -27.73 11.70
CA ILE A 591 7.59 -28.92 11.88
C ILE A 591 8.21 -29.33 10.55
N TYR A 592 7.43 -29.34 9.46
CA TYR A 592 7.91 -29.61 8.11
C TYR A 592 9.09 -28.70 7.73
N TRP A 593 8.95 -27.37 7.92
CA TRP A 593 10.03 -26.43 7.63
C TRP A 593 11.23 -26.62 8.57
N GLN A 594 10.98 -26.80 9.87
CA GLN A 594 12.03 -26.96 10.86
C GLN A 594 12.88 -28.22 10.60
N GLU A 595 12.26 -29.35 10.29
CA GLU A 595 12.95 -30.61 9.99
C GLU A 595 13.77 -30.51 8.70
N ASN A 596 13.19 -29.95 7.64
CA ASN A 596 13.91 -29.77 6.37
C ASN A 596 15.09 -28.81 6.52
N ILE A 597 14.96 -27.72 7.27
CA ILE A 597 16.06 -26.78 7.52
C ILE A 597 17.16 -27.44 8.38
N LYS A 598 16.79 -28.20 9.42
CA LYS A 598 17.75 -29.00 10.20
C LYS A 598 18.52 -30.01 9.33
N ALA A 599 17.86 -30.56 8.31
CA ALA A 599 18.46 -31.46 7.32
C ALA A 599 19.16 -30.72 6.15
N ASN A 600 19.45 -29.42 6.29
CA ASN A 600 20.07 -28.55 5.27
C ASN A 600 19.32 -28.53 3.92
N GLY A 601 18.00 -28.76 3.93
CA GLY A 601 17.16 -28.74 2.73
C GLY A 601 17.56 -29.78 1.68
N THR A 602 18.14 -30.91 2.10
CA THR A 602 18.67 -31.93 1.19
C THR A 602 17.58 -32.77 0.52
N ASN A 603 16.39 -32.84 1.13
CA ASN A 603 15.20 -33.52 0.60
C ASN A 603 14.78 -32.93 -0.77
N GLN A 604 14.55 -33.80 -1.76
CA GLN A 604 14.23 -33.37 -3.13
C GLN A 604 12.84 -32.72 -3.24
N GLU A 605 11.82 -33.27 -2.59
CA GLU A 605 10.47 -32.68 -2.59
C GLU A 605 10.47 -31.27 -1.99
N PHE A 606 11.27 -31.05 -0.94
CA PHE A 606 11.46 -29.73 -0.34
C PHE A 606 12.19 -28.77 -1.29
N LYS A 607 13.22 -29.22 -2.01
CA LYS A 607 13.88 -28.40 -3.04
C LYS A 607 12.93 -28.01 -4.16
N ASP A 608 12.12 -28.95 -4.64
CA ASP A 608 11.13 -28.70 -5.68
C ASP A 608 10.06 -27.72 -5.17
N TYR A 609 9.66 -27.83 -3.90
CA TYR A 609 8.77 -26.88 -3.24
C TYR A 609 9.40 -25.47 -3.15
N LEU A 610 10.67 -25.34 -2.77
CA LEU A 610 11.37 -24.06 -2.76
C LEU A 610 11.51 -23.46 -4.17
N ASP A 611 11.77 -24.28 -5.18
CA ASP A 611 11.82 -23.84 -6.59
C ASP A 611 10.48 -23.24 -7.01
N ARG A 612 9.37 -23.92 -6.71
CA ARG A 612 8.01 -23.41 -6.99
C ARG A 612 7.74 -22.11 -6.24
N LEU A 613 7.99 -22.08 -4.93
CA LEU A 613 7.72 -20.90 -4.09
C LEU A 613 8.55 -19.68 -4.51
N THR A 614 9.76 -19.90 -5.04
CA THR A 614 10.65 -18.82 -5.52
C THR A 614 10.19 -18.26 -6.87
N HIS A 615 9.68 -19.12 -7.75
CA HIS A 615 9.36 -18.77 -9.13
C HIS A 615 7.85 -18.65 -9.42
N GLU A 616 7.01 -18.75 -8.39
CA GLU A 616 5.58 -18.49 -8.51
C GLU A 616 5.31 -17.03 -8.87
N ILE A 617 4.17 -16.79 -9.53
CA ILE A 617 3.76 -15.48 -10.02
C ILE A 617 2.41 -15.10 -9.39
N PRO A 618 2.05 -13.79 -9.36
CA PRO A 618 0.76 -13.35 -8.83
C PRO A 618 -0.43 -14.13 -9.39
N ASN A 619 -1.43 -14.39 -8.56
CA ASN A 619 -2.48 -15.33 -8.90
C ASN A 619 -3.32 -14.89 -10.10
N GLN A 620 -3.61 -13.59 -10.15
CA GLN A 620 -4.37 -13.01 -11.25
C GLN A 620 -3.65 -13.09 -12.61
N ILE A 621 -2.32 -13.11 -12.63
CA ILE A 621 -1.54 -13.20 -13.88
C ILE A 621 -1.69 -14.58 -14.50
N TRP A 622 -1.53 -15.65 -13.71
CA TRP A 622 -1.68 -17.01 -14.23
C TRP A 622 -3.14 -17.39 -14.50
N LYS A 623 -4.09 -16.78 -13.79
CA LYS A 623 -5.54 -16.95 -14.01
C LYS A 623 -6.03 -16.28 -15.29
N ASN A 624 -5.41 -15.17 -15.67
CA ASN A 624 -5.80 -14.35 -16.83
C ASN A 624 -4.60 -14.15 -17.79
N PRO A 625 -3.98 -15.23 -18.30
CA PRO A 625 -2.71 -15.14 -19.00
C PRO A 625 -2.84 -14.48 -20.38
N ILE A 626 -4.04 -14.45 -20.98
CA ILE A 626 -4.33 -13.69 -22.20
C ILE A 626 -4.30 -12.18 -21.92
N CYS A 627 -4.87 -11.75 -20.79
CA CYS A 627 -4.94 -10.34 -20.41
C CYS A 627 -3.57 -9.77 -20.04
N TYR A 628 -2.79 -10.54 -19.30
CA TYR A 628 -1.49 -10.14 -18.76
C TYR A 628 -0.33 -10.77 -19.51
N SER A 629 -0.52 -11.09 -20.80
CA SER A 629 0.47 -11.77 -21.64
C SER A 629 1.83 -11.07 -21.65
N PHE A 630 1.86 -9.73 -21.71
CA PHE A 630 3.11 -8.94 -21.64
C PHE A 630 3.92 -9.14 -20.36
N MET A 631 3.28 -9.58 -19.27
CA MET A 631 3.97 -9.83 -17.99
C MET A 631 4.70 -11.18 -17.98
N ILE A 632 4.38 -12.10 -18.91
CA ILE A 632 4.82 -13.50 -18.91
C ILE A 632 5.43 -13.95 -20.26
N ASP A 633 5.24 -13.19 -21.32
CA ASP A 633 5.87 -13.37 -22.63
C ASP A 633 6.31 -12.00 -23.14
N ARG A 634 7.62 -11.86 -23.35
CA ARG A 634 8.30 -10.59 -23.61
C ARG A 634 7.95 -9.96 -24.96
N ASP A 635 7.35 -10.72 -25.88
CA ASP A 635 7.04 -10.19 -27.22
C ASP A 635 5.74 -9.37 -27.23
N TYR A 636 4.83 -9.60 -26.28
CA TYR A 636 3.54 -8.91 -26.17
C TYR A 636 3.71 -7.46 -25.73
N GLY A 637 3.11 -6.53 -26.48
CA GLY A 637 3.26 -5.08 -26.27
C GLY A 637 4.47 -4.47 -26.99
N LEU A 638 5.31 -5.28 -27.64
CA LEU A 638 6.39 -4.83 -28.53
C LEU A 638 6.15 -5.24 -29.97
N GLU A 639 6.13 -6.55 -30.23
CA GLU A 639 6.02 -7.14 -31.57
C GLU A 639 4.72 -7.94 -31.73
N LYS A 640 4.26 -8.61 -30.66
CA LYS A 640 2.94 -9.23 -30.58
C LYS A 640 1.91 -8.23 -30.04
N LYS A 641 0.69 -8.30 -30.59
CA LYS A 641 -0.43 -7.47 -30.15
C LYS A 641 -1.07 -8.02 -28.88
N LEU A 642 -1.51 -7.12 -28.02
CA LEU A 642 -2.31 -7.42 -26.83
C LEU A 642 -3.77 -7.69 -27.23
N TRP A 643 -4.52 -8.37 -26.38
CA TRP A 643 -5.89 -8.80 -26.72
C TRP A 643 -6.79 -7.63 -27.15
N TRP A 644 -6.69 -6.48 -26.48
CA TRP A 644 -7.48 -5.29 -26.79
C TRP A 644 -7.01 -4.54 -28.04
N GLN A 645 -5.84 -4.89 -28.58
CA GLN A 645 -5.35 -4.37 -29.87
C GLN A 645 -5.78 -5.25 -31.05
N VAL A 646 -6.27 -6.46 -30.77
CA VAL A 646 -6.82 -7.39 -31.76
C VAL A 646 -8.34 -7.33 -31.78
N ILE A 647 -8.98 -7.28 -30.60
CA ILE A 647 -10.43 -7.25 -30.43
C ILE A 647 -10.95 -5.80 -30.54
N PRO A 648 -12.02 -5.53 -31.31
CA PRO A 648 -12.63 -4.20 -31.43
C PRO A 648 -13.07 -3.61 -30.09
N LYS A 649 -13.01 -2.28 -29.95
CA LYS A 649 -13.29 -1.56 -28.69
C LYS A 649 -14.71 -1.79 -28.18
N GLU A 650 -15.67 -1.86 -29.10
CA GLU A 650 -17.08 -2.13 -28.85
C GLU A 650 -17.35 -3.51 -28.23
N GLU A 651 -16.42 -4.46 -28.39
CA GLU A 651 -16.54 -5.83 -27.88
C GLU A 651 -15.80 -6.04 -26.56
N TRP A 652 -14.95 -5.10 -26.11
CA TRP A 652 -14.11 -5.29 -24.91
C TRP A 652 -14.89 -5.66 -23.64
N LYS A 653 -16.12 -5.16 -23.50
CA LYS A 653 -16.96 -5.42 -22.32
C LYS A 653 -17.71 -6.77 -22.37
N THR A 654 -17.86 -7.34 -23.56
CA THR A 654 -18.71 -8.52 -23.79
C THR A 654 -17.94 -9.71 -24.34
N VAL A 655 -16.65 -9.53 -24.66
CA VAL A 655 -15.82 -10.58 -25.25
C VAL A 655 -15.66 -11.75 -24.29
N ARG A 656 -15.83 -12.96 -24.84
CA ARG A 656 -15.63 -14.24 -24.17
C ARG A 656 -14.51 -14.98 -24.88
N PHE A 657 -13.35 -15.14 -24.24
CA PHE A 657 -12.15 -15.67 -24.90
C PHE A 657 -12.35 -17.10 -25.39
N GLU A 658 -13.03 -17.94 -24.63
CA GLU A 658 -13.38 -19.32 -24.96
C GLU A 658 -14.30 -19.46 -26.18
N GLN A 659 -14.95 -18.37 -26.62
CA GLN A 659 -15.82 -18.34 -27.80
C GLN A 659 -15.14 -17.76 -29.05
N LEU A 660 -13.89 -17.29 -28.93
CA LEU A 660 -13.17 -16.71 -30.05
C LEU A 660 -12.70 -17.76 -31.05
N ASP A 661 -12.62 -17.36 -32.32
CA ASP A 661 -12.04 -18.19 -33.38
C ASP A 661 -10.59 -18.57 -33.05
N GLU A 662 -10.20 -19.80 -33.42
CA GLU A 662 -8.89 -20.38 -33.12
C GLU A 662 -7.74 -19.50 -33.64
N LYS A 663 -7.92 -18.82 -34.78
CA LYS A 663 -6.92 -17.90 -35.34
C LYS A 663 -6.67 -16.71 -34.42
N ILE A 664 -7.73 -16.11 -33.87
CA ILE A 664 -7.63 -14.98 -32.94
C ILE A 664 -7.00 -15.44 -31.64
N LEU A 665 -7.45 -16.58 -31.10
CA LEU A 665 -6.88 -17.17 -29.89
C LEU A 665 -5.38 -17.42 -30.01
N ASN A 666 -4.93 -17.96 -31.15
CA ASN A 666 -3.50 -18.21 -31.40
C ASN A 666 -2.67 -16.92 -31.53
N GLU A 667 -3.28 -15.78 -31.85
CA GLU A 667 -2.60 -14.47 -31.89
C GLU A 667 -2.39 -13.89 -30.47
N ILE A 668 -3.37 -14.06 -29.58
CA ILE A 668 -3.40 -13.39 -28.26
C ILE A 668 -3.00 -14.27 -27.07
N THR A 669 -2.95 -15.59 -27.24
CA THR A 669 -2.64 -16.53 -26.16
C THR A 669 -1.13 -16.83 -26.08
N PRO A 670 -0.49 -16.63 -24.92
CA PRO A 670 0.92 -17.00 -24.73
C PRO A 670 1.18 -18.49 -25.00
N GLN A 671 2.23 -18.79 -25.78
CA GLN A 671 2.52 -20.16 -26.23
C GLN A 671 3.11 -21.08 -25.15
N PHE A 672 3.56 -20.53 -24.02
CA PHE A 672 4.23 -21.33 -22.98
C PHE A 672 3.26 -22.09 -22.05
N ILE A 673 1.94 -21.85 -22.18
CA ILE A 673 0.90 -22.52 -21.38
C ILE A 673 0.70 -23.94 -21.93
N SER A 674 0.68 -24.96 -21.06
CA SER A 674 0.44 -26.34 -21.50
C SER A 674 -0.97 -26.51 -22.05
N GLU A 675 -1.14 -27.45 -22.98
CA GLU A 675 -2.46 -27.78 -23.55
C GLU A 675 -3.46 -28.21 -22.45
N SER A 676 -3.01 -29.01 -21.47
CA SER A 676 -3.84 -29.40 -20.34
C SER A 676 -4.33 -28.22 -19.52
N PHE A 677 -3.43 -27.26 -19.23
CA PHE A 677 -3.76 -26.06 -18.47
C PHE A 677 -4.70 -25.15 -19.25
N ARG A 678 -4.46 -24.99 -20.56
CA ARG A 678 -5.33 -24.20 -21.46
C ARG A 678 -6.74 -24.79 -21.51
N ASN A 679 -6.86 -26.11 -21.59
CA ASN A 679 -8.16 -26.79 -21.61
C ASN A 679 -8.90 -26.63 -20.27
N GLU A 680 -8.21 -26.78 -19.13
CA GLU A 680 -8.80 -26.51 -17.81
C GLU A 680 -9.25 -25.04 -17.66
N MET A 681 -8.45 -24.10 -18.16
CA MET A 681 -8.74 -22.67 -18.12
C MET A 681 -10.02 -22.34 -18.88
N PHE A 682 -10.13 -22.75 -20.15
CA PHE A 682 -11.32 -22.44 -20.94
C PHE A 682 -12.57 -23.15 -20.41
N LYS A 683 -12.43 -24.39 -19.94
CA LYS A 683 -13.55 -25.08 -19.29
C LYS A 683 -14.04 -24.33 -18.04
N ALA A 684 -13.12 -23.84 -17.21
CA ALA A 684 -13.48 -23.06 -16.04
C ALA A 684 -14.19 -21.74 -16.43
N MET A 685 -13.73 -21.07 -17.50
CA MET A 685 -14.41 -19.88 -18.04
C MET A 685 -15.82 -20.20 -18.57
N GLU A 686 -16.03 -21.36 -19.18
CA GLU A 686 -17.36 -21.82 -19.60
C GLU A 686 -18.28 -22.08 -18.41
N ASP A 687 -17.77 -22.69 -17.34
CA ASP A 687 -18.54 -23.06 -16.14
C ASP A 687 -18.93 -21.84 -15.26
N GLU A 688 -18.21 -20.72 -15.37
CA GLU A 688 -18.49 -19.47 -14.64
C GLU A 688 -19.64 -18.63 -15.24
N HIS A 689 -20.14 -19.01 -16.42
CA HIS A 689 -21.17 -18.31 -17.19
C HIS A 689 -22.44 -19.15 -17.38
#